data_AF-A0A9D6LMN8-F1
#
_entry.id   AF-A0A9D6LMN8-F1
#
_cell.length_a   1.000
_cell.length_b   1.000
_cell.length_c   1.000
_cell.angle_alpha   90.00
_cell.angle_beta   90.00
_cell.angle_gamma   90.00
#
_symmetry.space_group_name_H-M   'P 1'
#
loop_
_entity.id
_entity.type
_entity.pdbx_description
1 polymer ?
#
loop_
_entity_poly.entity_id
_entity_poly.type
_entity_poly.pdbx_seq_one_letter_code
_entity_poly.pdbx_strand_id
1 'polypeptide(L)'
;MKTRWITAVSVCIFLAWPVGGFADDTQIYSVSGDVASKPNVLIIFDNNAGMGDSANAGDSYNPSTTYPGSYISNGVYKNVTTNQNTSYVYMNMTLSGVTCASAHSGLATNGTWTSSAGSGLKSNGSCGNGGQNIVYLGNLLNYNSAQSSGSSQTEVDAVRQALIGVNGVGGMVNDARKTVNFGLMVFGTNKSGGRLITPVQDLSSDAAYNAFVAALPPATPLLNGNGRPLAESLYDAGIYYQGDYSNSSLTITNQNGNYPSPITASCQKNFVIMITNGDTDGDGSPKLKTNIGDFDGNGLEPGAYGSGTHYLDDVAKYLYERTLLSTGQHIITHTVLVFSPQKDLLQLAADSNHGHGSYHLAADANALSNALTEVLASIVLEANTSYVAPVVPVSPENRTYSGDYVYIGFFRPSVNALWAGNVKKYKIVSGQIVDKNGAAATNSDGSFKDTSVSYWSASSDGGIVEEGGVGSVLVSMTLSPTANYDLTNANMRKIYTYFGTNSQLKHTSNQFVTANASVTPTALGLGATDTTGRDNLVKFIHGQDAYDQDDTPGTTNTRPWILGDVLHSGPAVVAYSATRSVVYGGANDGMLHAFDDATGRELWAYIPNDQLATLWKLNGTVHSYFVDGSPKAYILDNNGNGVIESSNGDKVYLIFGERRGGTTYHAIDVTDPDDPRFLWDIKRGDSGLGELGQTWAAPAMKKIKISSGVKNVFFVGGGYDPVNEDAQPATTDTQGRSIYAIEVETGNRIWSYTVSNNTSMTYAIPSDVAMLDTDRNGYVDRLYVG
;
A
#
# COMPACT_ATOMS: atom_id res chain seq x y z
N MET A 1 51.98 -6.33 -53.36
CA MET A 1 51.16 -7.57 -53.34
C MET A 1 49.97 -7.31 -52.41
N LYS A 2 48.76 -7.24 -52.99
CA LYS A 2 47.39 -7.31 -52.42
C LYS A 2 47.01 -6.61 -51.08
N THR A 3 46.03 -5.72 -51.21
CA THR A 3 45.09 -5.12 -50.24
C THR A 3 44.28 -6.13 -49.42
N ARG A 4 43.90 -5.81 -48.16
CA ARG A 4 42.52 -5.94 -47.62
C ARG A 4 42.34 -5.44 -46.17
N TRP A 5 41.16 -4.84 -45.95
CA TRP A 5 40.55 -4.30 -44.72
C TRP A 5 39.98 -5.41 -43.80
N ILE A 6 39.68 -5.08 -42.53
CA ILE A 6 38.47 -5.44 -41.71
C ILE A 6 38.73 -4.97 -40.25
N THR A 7 38.19 -3.83 -39.81
CA THR A 7 36.94 -3.62 -39.03
C THR A 7 36.98 -4.12 -37.58
N ALA A 8 36.89 -3.16 -36.66
CA ALA A 8 36.69 -3.32 -35.23
C ALA A 8 35.31 -3.91 -34.90
N VAL A 9 35.23 -4.74 -33.86
CA VAL A 9 33.97 -5.09 -33.19
C VAL A 9 34.11 -4.73 -31.72
N SER A 10 33.36 -3.70 -31.34
CA SER A 10 33.11 -3.30 -29.96
C SER A 10 32.39 -4.43 -29.22
N VAL A 11 32.95 -4.84 -28.09
CA VAL A 11 32.27 -5.70 -27.12
C VAL A 11 31.37 -4.80 -26.28
N CYS A 12 30.08 -4.75 -26.64
CA CYS A 12 29.04 -4.19 -25.78
C CYS A 12 28.74 -5.18 -24.66
N ILE A 13 29.31 -4.94 -23.48
CA ILE A 13 28.85 -5.53 -22.22
C ILE A 13 27.52 -4.85 -21.89
N PHE A 14 26.41 -5.53 -22.16
CA PHE A 14 25.12 -5.17 -21.56
C PHE A 14 25.20 -5.53 -20.07
N LEU A 15 25.54 -4.55 -19.24
CA LEU A 15 25.23 -4.56 -17.82
C LEU A 15 23.71 -4.59 -17.71
N ALA A 16 23.15 -5.71 -17.26
CA ALA A 16 21.77 -5.75 -16.80
C ALA A 16 21.67 -4.86 -15.55
N TRP A 17 20.92 -3.77 -15.66
CA TRP A 17 20.62 -2.90 -14.53
C TRP A 17 19.65 -3.64 -13.60
N PRO A 18 19.89 -3.69 -12.28
CA PRO A 18 18.86 -4.10 -11.35
C PRO A 18 17.72 -3.07 -11.42
N VAL A 19 16.50 -3.54 -11.60
CA VAL A 19 15.31 -2.71 -11.43
C VAL A 19 15.26 -2.38 -9.94
N GLY A 20 15.57 -1.12 -9.61
CA GLY A 20 15.59 -0.66 -8.22
C GLY A 20 14.20 -0.76 -7.60
N GLY A 21 14.10 -1.47 -6.47
CA GLY A 21 12.99 -1.26 -5.54
C GLY A 21 13.16 0.13 -4.92
N PHE A 22 12.12 0.96 -5.01
CA PHE A 22 12.09 2.24 -4.33
C PHE A 22 11.98 2.00 -2.82
N ALA A 23 12.89 2.58 -2.04
CA ALA A 23 12.74 2.65 -0.60
C ALA A 23 11.71 3.73 -0.27
N ASP A 24 10.55 3.34 0.23
CA ASP A 24 9.52 4.26 0.71
C ASP A 24 9.72 4.57 2.20
N ASP A 25 9.21 5.70 2.69
CA ASP A 25 9.40 6.22 4.07
C ASP A 25 8.84 5.27 5.15
N THR A 26 8.18 4.20 4.71
CA THR A 26 7.52 3.19 5.53
C THR A 26 8.43 2.01 5.87
N GLN A 27 9.54 1.82 5.12
CA GLN A 27 10.46 0.70 5.30
C GLN A 27 11.26 0.76 6.62
N ILE A 28 11.41 1.95 7.20
CA ILE A 28 12.02 2.15 8.53
C ILE A 28 11.11 1.72 9.68
N TYR A 29 9.80 1.61 9.45
CA TYR A 29 8.84 1.11 10.44
C TYR A 29 8.77 -0.43 10.48
N SER A 30 9.78 -1.12 9.91
CA SER A 30 9.94 -2.57 10.09
C SER A 30 10.21 -2.90 11.57
N VAL A 31 9.27 -3.67 12.13
CA VAL A 31 9.09 -3.92 13.56
C VAL A 31 10.34 -4.53 14.20
N SER A 32 11.01 -3.75 15.03
CA SER A 32 11.99 -4.23 16.02
C SER A 32 11.36 -4.18 17.42
N GLY A 33 10.41 -5.09 17.65
CA GLY A 33 9.84 -5.39 18.95
C GLY A 33 9.62 -6.89 19.06
N ASP A 34 10.01 -7.49 20.18
CA ASP A 34 9.82 -8.91 20.44
C ASP A 34 8.32 -9.27 20.30
N VAL A 35 8.02 -10.12 19.32
CA VAL A 35 6.66 -10.44 18.88
C VAL A 35 5.96 -11.30 19.95
N ALA A 36 4.94 -10.74 20.59
CA ALA A 36 3.95 -11.54 21.29
C ALA A 36 3.17 -12.37 20.24
N SER A 37 3.57 -13.63 20.05
CA SER A 37 3.05 -14.64 19.10
C SER A 37 3.03 -14.26 17.61
N LYS A 38 4.02 -14.77 16.86
CA LYS A 38 4.10 -14.66 15.39
C LYS A 38 2.85 -15.24 14.71
N PRO A 39 2.36 -14.66 13.60
CA PRO A 39 1.33 -15.27 12.76
C PRO A 39 1.78 -16.64 12.25
N ASN A 40 0.81 -17.51 11.96
CA ASN A 40 1.04 -18.86 11.47
C ASN A 40 0.66 -18.98 10.00
N VAL A 41 1.63 -19.29 9.14
CA VAL A 41 1.42 -19.50 7.70
C VAL A 41 1.67 -20.96 7.34
N LEU A 42 0.68 -21.61 6.75
CA LEU A 42 0.81 -22.94 6.17
C LEU A 42 0.81 -22.84 4.64
N ILE A 43 1.94 -23.22 4.02
CA ILE A 43 2.06 -23.27 2.56
C ILE A 43 1.57 -24.63 2.09
N ILE A 44 0.54 -24.67 1.23
CA ILE A 44 0.13 -25.85 0.48
C ILE A 44 0.83 -25.78 -0.89
N PHE A 45 1.82 -26.65 -1.08
CA PHE A 45 2.64 -26.73 -2.29
C PHE A 45 2.13 -27.86 -3.19
N ASP A 46 1.71 -27.51 -4.41
CA ASP A 46 1.36 -28.47 -5.45
C ASP A 46 2.57 -29.34 -5.85
N ASN A 47 2.51 -30.62 -5.50
CA ASN A 47 3.53 -31.63 -5.80
C ASN A 47 3.08 -32.62 -6.90
N ASN A 48 2.08 -32.24 -7.70
CA ASN A 48 1.58 -33.01 -8.84
C ASN A 48 2.62 -33.13 -9.96
N ALA A 49 2.50 -34.18 -10.78
CA ALA A 49 3.36 -34.42 -11.94
C ALA A 49 3.41 -33.22 -12.92
N GLY A 50 2.31 -32.47 -13.07
CA GLY A 50 2.25 -31.30 -13.95
C GLY A 50 3.20 -30.16 -13.55
N MET A 51 3.62 -30.09 -12.29
CA MET A 51 4.60 -29.07 -11.84
C MET A 51 6.04 -29.40 -12.30
N GLY A 52 6.25 -30.59 -12.88
CA GLY A 52 7.52 -30.98 -13.51
C GLY A 52 7.74 -30.37 -14.90
N ASP A 53 6.74 -29.67 -15.44
CA ASP A 53 6.84 -28.98 -16.72
C ASP A 53 7.82 -27.78 -16.64
N SER A 54 8.25 -27.27 -17.81
CA SER A 54 9.22 -26.17 -17.86
C SER A 54 8.57 -24.85 -17.46
N ALA A 55 9.11 -24.21 -16.42
CA ALA A 55 8.80 -22.83 -16.10
C ALA A 55 9.39 -21.91 -17.19
N ASN A 56 8.55 -21.09 -17.82
CA ASN A 56 9.03 -20.08 -18.77
C ASN A 56 9.86 -19.04 -18.00
N ALA A 57 11.15 -18.91 -18.35
CA ALA A 57 12.08 -17.96 -17.74
C ALA A 57 12.15 -16.60 -18.48
N GLY A 58 11.20 -16.32 -19.37
CA GLY A 58 11.20 -15.12 -20.21
C GLY A 58 9.94 -14.27 -20.05
N ASP A 59 10.09 -12.97 -20.32
CA ASP A 59 9.01 -11.99 -20.27
C ASP A 59 7.72 -12.49 -20.92
N SER A 60 6.58 -12.17 -20.32
CA SER A 60 5.25 -12.43 -20.87
C SER A 60 5.15 -12.05 -22.36
N TYR A 61 4.46 -12.87 -23.17
CA TYR A 61 4.21 -12.56 -24.57
C TYR A 61 3.52 -11.20 -24.71
N ASN A 62 4.24 -10.22 -25.25
CA ASN A 62 3.71 -8.89 -25.54
C ASN A 62 3.27 -8.84 -27.01
N PRO A 63 1.96 -8.78 -27.31
CA PRO A 63 1.46 -8.76 -28.68
C PRO A 63 1.91 -7.51 -29.48
N SER A 64 2.35 -6.45 -28.79
CA SER A 64 2.88 -5.22 -29.39
C SER A 64 4.35 -5.34 -29.82
N THR A 65 5.05 -6.38 -29.37
CA THR A 65 6.46 -6.64 -29.71
C THR A 65 6.53 -7.64 -30.86
N THR A 66 7.30 -7.34 -31.90
CA THR A 66 7.53 -8.30 -33.00
C THR A 66 8.73 -9.19 -32.66
N TYR A 67 8.48 -10.50 -32.53
CA TYR A 67 9.51 -11.48 -32.18
C TYR A 67 10.17 -12.05 -33.45
N PRO A 68 11.51 -12.14 -33.49
CA PRO A 68 12.23 -12.72 -34.61
C PRO A 68 12.01 -14.24 -34.68
N GLY A 69 11.78 -14.78 -35.87
CA GLY A 69 11.61 -16.22 -36.08
C GLY A 69 11.21 -16.58 -37.50
N SER A 70 10.91 -17.86 -37.75
CA SER A 70 10.59 -18.40 -39.07
C SER A 70 9.11 -18.29 -39.45
N TYR A 71 8.23 -17.95 -38.50
CA TYR A 71 6.82 -17.71 -38.76
C TYR A 71 6.56 -16.24 -39.16
N ILE A 72 5.59 -16.02 -40.02
CA ILE A 72 5.17 -14.67 -40.44
C ILE A 72 4.43 -14.03 -39.26
N SER A 73 4.94 -12.94 -38.68
CA SER A 73 4.45 -12.39 -37.41
C SER A 73 2.94 -12.15 -37.38
N ASN A 74 2.36 -11.61 -38.46
CA ASN A 74 0.92 -11.37 -38.56
C ASN A 74 0.14 -12.51 -39.27
N GLY A 75 0.78 -13.63 -39.57
CA GLY A 75 0.16 -14.78 -40.22
C GLY A 75 -0.63 -15.65 -39.25
N VAL A 76 -1.73 -16.25 -39.71
CA VAL A 76 -2.56 -17.15 -38.89
C VAL A 76 -2.23 -18.61 -39.21
N TYR A 77 -2.04 -19.41 -38.18
CA TYR A 77 -1.61 -20.80 -38.25
C TYR A 77 -2.59 -21.71 -37.52
N LYS A 78 -2.72 -22.94 -38.01
CA LYS A 78 -3.39 -24.05 -37.30
C LYS A 78 -2.37 -25.08 -36.89
N ASN A 79 -2.64 -25.80 -35.81
CA ASN A 79 -1.86 -26.98 -35.47
C ASN A 79 -2.33 -28.20 -36.30
N VAL A 80 -1.38 -29.01 -36.75
CA VAL A 80 -1.62 -30.28 -37.41
C VAL A 80 -0.75 -31.32 -36.73
N THR A 81 -1.38 -32.33 -36.14
CA THR A 81 -0.69 -33.41 -35.45
C THR A 81 -0.67 -34.65 -36.33
N THR A 82 0.52 -35.14 -36.67
CA THR A 82 0.72 -36.41 -37.39
C THR A 82 1.77 -37.23 -36.64
N ASN A 83 1.46 -38.49 -36.32
CA ASN A 83 2.39 -39.43 -35.67
C ASN A 83 3.11 -38.83 -34.44
N GLN A 84 2.34 -38.28 -33.49
CA GLN A 84 2.82 -37.67 -32.24
C GLN A 84 3.65 -36.37 -32.39
N ASN A 85 3.85 -35.85 -33.60
CA ASN A 85 4.47 -34.54 -33.82
C ASN A 85 3.42 -33.50 -34.25
N THR A 86 3.37 -32.39 -33.52
CA THR A 86 2.52 -31.24 -33.83
C THR A 86 3.32 -30.23 -34.65
N SER A 87 2.79 -29.84 -35.81
CA SER A 87 3.36 -28.83 -36.69
C SER A 87 2.38 -27.67 -36.89
N TYR A 88 2.89 -26.45 -37.08
CA TYR A 88 2.05 -25.28 -37.34
C TYR A 88 2.00 -24.98 -38.83
N VAL A 89 0.80 -25.07 -39.41
CA VAL A 89 0.56 -24.88 -40.85
C VAL A 89 -0.11 -23.54 -41.08
N TYR A 90 0.48 -22.73 -41.96
CA TYR A 90 -0.04 -21.42 -42.32
C TYR A 90 -1.40 -21.56 -43.01
N MET A 91 -2.41 -20.82 -42.54
CA MET A 91 -3.79 -20.86 -43.06
C MET A 91 -4.00 -19.99 -44.30
N ASN A 92 -2.91 -19.49 -44.90
CA ASN A 92 -2.93 -18.58 -46.05
C ASN A 92 -3.72 -17.29 -45.80
N MET A 93 -3.69 -16.78 -44.57
CA MET A 93 -4.29 -15.50 -44.19
C MET A 93 -3.46 -14.81 -43.11
N THR A 94 -3.54 -13.48 -43.07
CA THR A 94 -3.00 -12.64 -42.00
C THR A 94 -4.12 -12.18 -41.06
N LEU A 95 -3.76 -11.63 -39.90
CA LEU A 95 -4.71 -11.10 -38.91
C LEU A 95 -5.72 -10.12 -39.52
N SER A 96 -5.29 -9.27 -40.46
CA SER A 96 -6.17 -8.36 -41.23
C SER A 96 -7.20 -9.05 -42.12
N GLY A 97 -6.98 -10.32 -42.49
CA GLY A 97 -7.91 -11.14 -43.24
C GLY A 97 -8.92 -11.91 -42.38
N VAL A 98 -8.80 -11.83 -41.05
CA VAL A 98 -9.74 -12.45 -40.10
C VAL A 98 -10.92 -11.52 -39.90
N THR A 99 -12.07 -11.86 -40.49
CA THR A 99 -13.32 -11.10 -40.38
C THR A 99 -14.19 -11.54 -39.21
N CYS A 100 -13.90 -12.69 -38.61
CA CYS A 100 -14.53 -13.13 -37.38
C CYS A 100 -14.02 -12.32 -36.19
N ALA A 101 -14.86 -11.45 -35.62
CA ALA A 101 -14.49 -10.48 -34.58
C ALA A 101 -13.86 -11.13 -33.33
N SER A 102 -14.41 -12.25 -32.86
CA SER A 102 -13.87 -12.97 -31.70
C SER A 102 -12.49 -13.55 -31.98
N ALA A 103 -12.29 -14.11 -33.18
CA ALA A 103 -11.00 -14.67 -33.59
C ALA A 103 -9.96 -13.56 -33.82
N HIS A 104 -10.38 -12.45 -34.40
CA HIS A 104 -9.52 -11.29 -34.62
C HIS A 104 -9.04 -10.70 -33.29
N SER A 105 -9.96 -10.45 -32.36
CA SER A 105 -9.62 -9.92 -31.03
C SER A 105 -8.74 -10.89 -30.25
N GLY A 106 -9.08 -12.19 -30.22
CA GLY A 106 -8.28 -13.19 -29.51
C GLY A 106 -6.85 -13.29 -30.04
N LEU A 107 -6.68 -13.34 -31.37
CA LEU A 107 -5.37 -13.38 -31.99
C LEU A 107 -4.57 -12.07 -31.80
N ALA A 108 -5.24 -10.91 -31.81
CA ALA A 108 -4.60 -9.61 -31.61
C ALA A 108 -4.12 -9.40 -30.17
N THR A 109 -4.91 -9.83 -29.19
CA THR A 109 -4.60 -9.62 -27.76
C THR A 109 -3.73 -10.73 -27.18
N ASN A 110 -4.00 -11.99 -27.53
CA ASN A 110 -3.40 -13.15 -26.87
C ASN A 110 -2.50 -13.98 -27.79
N GLY A 111 -2.43 -13.63 -29.09
CA GLY A 111 -1.69 -14.43 -30.08
C GLY A 111 -2.31 -15.81 -30.38
N THR A 112 -3.40 -16.17 -29.72
CA THR A 112 -4.14 -17.42 -29.93
C THR A 112 -5.64 -17.20 -29.78
N TRP A 113 -6.44 -18.04 -30.40
CA TRP A 113 -7.88 -18.04 -30.23
C TRP A 113 -8.45 -19.46 -30.29
N THR A 114 -9.38 -19.74 -29.37
CA THR A 114 -10.10 -21.02 -29.27
C THR A 114 -11.60 -20.78 -29.38
N SER A 115 -12.33 -21.68 -30.03
CA SER A 115 -13.78 -21.59 -30.19
C SER A 115 -14.53 -22.85 -29.75
N SER A 116 -15.81 -22.66 -29.45
CA SER A 116 -16.78 -23.74 -29.20
C SER A 116 -16.99 -24.58 -30.47
N ALA A 117 -17.36 -25.85 -30.27
CA ALA A 117 -17.61 -26.79 -31.36
C ALA A 117 -18.61 -26.21 -32.38
N GLY A 118 -18.18 -26.12 -33.64
CA GLY A 118 -19.00 -25.59 -34.74
C GLY A 118 -18.82 -24.11 -35.06
N SER A 119 -17.94 -23.40 -34.34
CA SER A 119 -17.66 -21.97 -34.56
C SER A 119 -16.21 -21.70 -34.99
N GLY A 120 -15.49 -22.70 -35.49
CA GLY A 120 -14.09 -22.58 -35.89
C GLY A 120 -13.82 -21.54 -36.99
N LEU A 121 -12.58 -21.06 -37.06
CA LEU A 121 -12.10 -20.11 -38.06
C LEU A 121 -11.87 -20.81 -39.41
N LYS A 122 -12.54 -20.33 -40.46
CA LYS A 122 -12.43 -20.86 -41.83
C LYS A 122 -11.32 -20.16 -42.60
N SER A 123 -10.85 -20.80 -43.66
CA SER A 123 -9.81 -20.27 -44.57
C SER A 123 -10.18 -18.96 -45.27
N ASN A 124 -11.45 -18.54 -45.23
CA ASN A 124 -11.93 -17.26 -45.76
C ASN A 124 -12.06 -16.16 -44.68
N GLY A 125 -11.57 -16.40 -43.46
CA GLY A 125 -11.57 -15.43 -42.35
C GLY A 125 -12.85 -15.38 -41.50
N SER A 126 -13.91 -16.08 -41.91
CA SER A 126 -15.20 -16.13 -41.18
C SER A 126 -15.25 -17.30 -40.18
N CYS A 127 -16.13 -17.21 -39.17
CA CYS A 127 -16.37 -18.29 -38.21
C CYS A 127 -17.55 -19.19 -38.65
N GLY A 128 -17.46 -20.49 -38.39
CA GLY A 128 -18.59 -21.42 -38.51
C GLY A 128 -18.19 -22.88 -38.70
N ASN A 129 -19.19 -23.74 -38.90
CA ASN A 129 -19.02 -25.19 -39.00
C ASN A 129 -17.97 -25.58 -40.05
N GLY A 130 -17.04 -26.47 -39.66
CA GLY A 130 -15.92 -26.94 -40.48
C GLY A 130 -14.67 -26.05 -40.44
N GLY A 131 -14.65 -24.99 -39.63
CA GLY A 131 -13.45 -24.18 -39.37
C GLY A 131 -12.51 -24.81 -38.32
N GLN A 132 -11.34 -24.21 -38.12
CA GLN A 132 -10.37 -24.63 -37.11
C GLN A 132 -10.74 -24.03 -35.76
N ASN A 133 -10.90 -24.89 -34.74
CA ASN A 133 -11.33 -24.46 -33.42
C ASN A 133 -10.20 -23.83 -32.59
N ILE A 134 -8.93 -24.08 -32.96
CA ILE A 134 -7.76 -23.47 -32.30
C ILE A 134 -6.84 -22.93 -33.39
N VAL A 135 -6.47 -21.66 -33.28
CA VAL A 135 -5.56 -20.98 -34.21
C VAL A 135 -4.58 -20.08 -33.47
N TYR A 136 -3.45 -19.81 -34.11
CA TYR A 136 -2.30 -19.11 -33.53
C TYR A 136 -1.80 -18.01 -34.47
N LEU A 137 -1.30 -16.93 -33.91
CA LEU A 137 -0.62 -15.86 -34.62
C LEU A 137 0.87 -16.21 -34.71
N GLY A 138 1.49 -16.01 -35.88
CA GLY A 138 2.90 -16.35 -36.10
C GLY A 138 3.86 -15.62 -35.16
N ASN A 139 3.51 -14.43 -34.67
CA ASN A 139 4.30 -13.69 -33.69
C ASN A 139 4.41 -14.43 -32.34
N LEU A 140 3.32 -15.08 -31.89
CA LEU A 140 3.33 -15.95 -30.70
C LEU A 140 4.19 -17.20 -30.94
N LEU A 141 4.15 -17.78 -32.14
CA LEU A 141 4.97 -18.94 -32.49
C LEU A 141 6.47 -18.59 -32.54
N ASN A 142 6.82 -17.39 -33.01
CA ASN A 142 8.20 -16.89 -32.97
C ASN A 142 8.67 -16.64 -31.52
N TYR A 143 7.82 -16.05 -30.67
CA TYR A 143 8.08 -15.93 -29.24
C TYR A 143 8.35 -17.30 -28.60
N ASN A 144 7.45 -18.27 -28.79
CA ASN A 144 7.60 -19.63 -28.26
C ASN A 144 8.90 -20.30 -28.74
N SER A 145 9.28 -20.07 -30.01
CA SER A 145 10.52 -20.60 -30.58
C SER A 145 11.77 -19.96 -29.95
N ALA A 146 11.73 -18.67 -29.64
CA ALA A 146 12.83 -17.94 -29.00
C ALA A 146 13.02 -18.36 -27.52
N GLN A 147 11.95 -18.71 -26.81
CA GLN A 147 11.98 -19.16 -25.41
C GLN A 147 12.71 -20.51 -25.22
N SER A 148 12.73 -21.38 -26.25
CA SER A 148 13.33 -22.72 -26.16
C SER A 148 14.87 -22.79 -26.12
N SER A 149 15.57 -21.66 -25.93
CA SER A 149 17.05 -21.57 -26.01
C SER A 149 17.77 -21.15 -24.71
N GLY A 150 17.05 -20.99 -23.58
CA GLY A 150 17.60 -20.78 -22.23
C GLY A 150 17.37 -21.97 -21.31
N SER A 151 18.21 -22.14 -20.29
CA SER A 151 18.24 -23.29 -19.36
C SER A 151 16.87 -23.65 -18.76
N SER A 152 16.45 -24.91 -18.91
CA SER A 152 15.14 -25.44 -18.47
C SER A 152 15.05 -25.53 -16.95
N GLN A 153 14.37 -24.59 -16.30
CA GLN A 153 13.92 -24.69 -14.90
C GLN A 153 12.53 -25.34 -14.85
N THR A 154 12.26 -26.21 -13.87
CA THR A 154 10.91 -26.77 -13.68
C THR A 154 10.00 -25.80 -12.90
N GLU A 155 8.68 -25.90 -13.01
CA GLU A 155 7.75 -25.09 -12.21
C GLU A 155 7.95 -25.33 -10.70
N VAL A 156 8.21 -26.57 -10.27
CA VAL A 156 8.62 -26.89 -8.90
C VAL A 156 9.86 -26.10 -8.49
N ASP A 157 10.91 -26.07 -9.33
CA ASP A 157 12.13 -25.32 -9.02
C ASP A 157 11.89 -23.82 -8.95
N ALA A 158 10.98 -23.27 -9.76
CA ALA A 158 10.61 -21.86 -9.71
C ALA A 158 9.89 -21.51 -8.41
N VAL A 159 8.92 -22.33 -7.97
CA VAL A 159 8.24 -22.14 -6.67
C VAL A 159 9.22 -22.30 -5.52
N ARG A 160 10.13 -23.29 -5.56
CA ARG A 160 11.19 -23.42 -4.55
C ARG A 160 12.00 -22.13 -4.46
N GLN A 161 12.53 -21.64 -5.57
CA GLN A 161 13.34 -20.42 -5.58
C GLN A 161 12.58 -19.20 -5.09
N ALA A 162 11.29 -19.07 -5.42
CA ALA A 162 10.48 -17.95 -4.95
C ALA A 162 10.19 -18.03 -3.43
N LEU A 163 10.13 -19.24 -2.86
CA LEU A 163 9.95 -19.43 -1.41
C LEU A 163 11.24 -19.22 -0.61
N ILE A 164 12.41 -19.65 -1.09
CA ILE A 164 13.66 -19.71 -0.29
C ILE A 164 14.84 -18.90 -0.87
N GLY A 165 14.64 -18.27 -2.03
CA GLY A 165 15.65 -17.51 -2.75
C GLY A 165 16.65 -18.37 -3.51
N VAL A 166 17.60 -17.68 -4.14
CA VAL A 166 18.76 -18.29 -4.81
C VAL A 166 20.02 -17.89 -4.03
N ASN A 167 20.82 -18.87 -3.60
CA ASN A 167 22.01 -18.64 -2.77
C ASN A 167 21.77 -17.88 -1.46
N GLY A 168 20.57 -17.98 -0.88
CA GLY A 168 20.22 -17.37 0.41
C GLY A 168 19.91 -15.88 0.36
N VAL A 169 19.68 -15.32 -0.83
CA VAL A 169 19.24 -13.93 -1.03
C VAL A 169 17.86 -13.93 -1.69
N GLY A 170 16.92 -13.19 -1.08
CA GLY A 170 15.51 -13.15 -1.46
C GLY A 170 14.73 -14.40 -1.04
N GLY A 171 13.41 -14.34 -1.20
CA GLY A 171 12.50 -15.48 -1.05
C GLY A 171 11.59 -15.35 0.16
N MET A 172 10.29 -15.56 -0.05
CA MET A 172 9.23 -15.26 0.91
C MET A 172 9.50 -15.80 2.33
N VAL A 173 9.89 -17.06 2.46
CA VAL A 173 10.14 -17.70 3.76
C VAL A 173 11.45 -17.19 4.37
N ASN A 174 12.49 -16.98 3.56
CA ASN A 174 13.76 -16.45 4.04
C ASN A 174 13.60 -15.03 4.61
N ASP A 175 12.82 -14.21 3.92
CA ASP A 175 12.61 -12.80 4.24
C ASP A 175 11.71 -12.63 5.48
N ALA A 176 10.76 -13.55 5.69
CA ALA A 176 9.76 -13.45 6.75
C ALA A 176 9.95 -14.38 7.95
N ARG A 177 10.89 -15.34 7.93
CA ARG A 177 11.06 -16.35 9.00
C ARG A 177 11.30 -15.78 10.40
N LYS A 178 11.67 -14.51 10.51
CA LYS A 178 11.85 -13.82 11.80
C LYS A 178 10.55 -13.21 12.33
N THR A 179 9.60 -12.91 11.47
CA THR A 179 8.32 -12.25 11.81
C THR A 179 7.14 -13.21 11.76
N VAL A 180 7.26 -14.35 11.06
CA VAL A 180 6.17 -15.31 10.79
C VAL A 180 6.62 -16.75 11.10
N ASN A 181 5.71 -17.58 11.62
CA ASN A 181 5.88 -19.03 11.71
C ASN A 181 5.44 -19.69 10.40
N PHE A 182 6.22 -20.64 9.90
CA PHE A 182 5.93 -21.31 8.63
C PHE A 182 5.78 -22.81 8.80
N GLY A 183 4.81 -23.38 8.07
CA GLY A 183 4.62 -24.80 7.86
C GLY A 183 4.53 -25.12 6.37
N LEU A 184 4.67 -26.41 6.05
CA LEU A 184 4.61 -26.92 4.68
C LEU A 184 3.69 -28.13 4.62
N MET A 185 2.72 -28.07 3.72
CA MET A 185 1.83 -29.15 3.34
C MET A 185 1.95 -29.37 1.82
N VAL A 186 1.74 -30.61 1.39
CA VAL A 186 1.66 -30.99 -0.02
C VAL A 186 0.42 -31.83 -0.25
N PHE A 187 0.06 -32.15 -1.49
CA PHE A 187 -1.06 -33.05 -1.74
C PHE A 187 -0.74 -34.49 -1.32
N GLY A 188 -1.76 -35.18 -0.80
CA GLY A 188 -1.67 -36.54 -0.26
C GLY A 188 -1.45 -37.62 -1.31
N THR A 189 -0.76 -38.70 -0.92
CA THR A 189 -0.59 -39.89 -1.76
C THR A 189 -1.94 -40.60 -1.88
N ASN A 190 -2.46 -40.79 -3.11
CA ASN A 190 -3.77 -41.34 -3.51
C ASN A 190 -4.81 -40.34 -4.06
N LYS A 191 -4.41 -39.12 -4.44
CA LYS A 191 -5.32 -38.08 -4.96
C LYS A 191 -6.40 -37.68 -3.94
N SER A 192 -6.04 -37.63 -2.66
CA SER A 192 -6.97 -37.26 -1.60
C SER A 192 -6.25 -36.51 -0.50
N GLY A 193 -6.85 -35.40 -0.06
CA GLY A 193 -6.42 -34.63 1.10
C GLY A 193 -5.01 -34.04 1.04
N GLY A 194 -4.63 -33.45 2.18
CA GLY A 194 -3.31 -32.91 2.42
C GLY A 194 -2.36 -33.92 3.06
N ARG A 195 -1.05 -33.68 2.91
CA ARG A 195 0.02 -34.33 3.67
C ARG A 195 0.91 -33.25 4.28
N LEU A 196 0.88 -33.16 5.60
CA LEU A 196 1.73 -32.22 6.34
C LEU A 196 3.19 -32.72 6.31
N ILE A 197 4.09 -31.90 5.76
CA ILE A 197 5.52 -32.18 5.63
C ILE A 197 6.31 -31.53 6.76
N THR A 198 6.04 -30.26 7.03
CA THR A 198 6.64 -29.51 8.14
C THR A 198 5.51 -28.86 8.94
N PRO A 199 5.37 -29.15 10.25
CA PRO A 199 4.41 -28.43 11.08
C PRO A 199 4.77 -26.93 11.12
N VAL A 200 3.77 -26.08 11.30
CA VAL A 200 3.99 -24.65 11.49
C VAL A 200 4.85 -24.43 12.74
N GLN A 201 6.01 -23.80 12.55
CA GLN A 201 6.99 -23.59 13.60
C GLN A 201 7.82 -22.32 13.34
N ASP A 202 8.55 -21.88 14.36
CA ASP A 202 9.48 -20.76 14.27
C ASP A 202 10.71 -21.16 13.44
N LEU A 203 10.94 -20.46 12.32
CA LEU A 203 12.08 -20.69 11.42
C LEU A 203 13.20 -19.65 11.57
N SER A 204 13.19 -18.84 12.64
CA SER A 204 14.17 -17.77 12.86
C SER A 204 15.62 -18.25 12.93
N SER A 205 15.85 -19.48 13.38
CA SER A 205 17.19 -20.09 13.38
C SER A 205 17.55 -20.69 12.02
N ASP A 206 18.81 -20.56 11.60
CA ASP A 206 19.30 -21.16 10.36
C ASP A 206 19.15 -22.69 10.35
N ALA A 207 19.25 -23.35 11.50
CA ALA A 207 19.01 -24.80 11.60
C ALA A 207 17.56 -25.17 11.24
N ALA A 208 16.58 -24.45 11.80
CA ALA A 208 15.16 -24.69 11.51
C ALA A 208 14.83 -24.33 10.05
N TYR A 209 15.34 -23.20 9.57
CA TYR A 209 15.17 -22.79 8.17
C TYR A 209 15.76 -23.81 7.19
N ASN A 210 16.98 -24.27 7.42
CA ASN A 210 17.61 -25.27 6.56
C ASN A 210 16.87 -26.62 6.57
N ALA A 211 16.28 -27.01 7.71
CA ALA A 211 15.42 -28.19 7.79
C ALA A 211 14.14 -28.02 6.96
N PHE A 212 13.51 -26.85 7.00
CA PHE A 212 12.37 -26.52 6.15
C PHE A 212 12.74 -26.55 4.66
N VAL A 213 13.86 -25.93 4.28
CA VAL A 213 14.41 -25.93 2.91
C VAL A 213 14.63 -27.35 2.38
N ALA A 214 15.17 -28.23 3.23
CA ALA A 214 15.41 -29.64 2.90
C ALA A 214 14.10 -30.44 2.74
N ALA A 215 13.01 -29.99 3.35
CA ALA A 215 11.71 -30.64 3.31
C ALA A 215 10.84 -30.20 2.12
N LEU A 216 11.18 -29.11 1.44
CA LEU A 216 10.48 -28.67 0.23
C LEU A 216 10.50 -29.75 -0.87
N PRO A 217 9.42 -29.89 -1.67
CA PRO A 217 9.35 -30.90 -2.74
C PRO A 217 10.54 -30.81 -3.70
N PRO A 218 11.22 -31.93 -4.02
CA PRO A 218 12.32 -31.94 -4.99
C PRO A 218 11.79 -31.68 -6.41
N ALA A 219 12.69 -31.28 -7.32
CA ALA A 219 12.38 -31.02 -8.74
C ALA A 219 11.66 -32.18 -9.47
N THR A 220 11.83 -33.41 -8.97
CA THR A 220 11.05 -34.57 -9.43
C THR A 220 9.74 -34.65 -8.65
N PRO A 221 8.57 -34.58 -9.31
CA PRO A 221 7.26 -34.62 -8.64
C PRO A 221 7.12 -35.79 -7.67
N LEU A 222 6.55 -35.53 -6.48
CA LEU A 222 6.44 -36.52 -5.40
C LEU A 222 5.24 -37.47 -5.56
N LEU A 223 4.27 -37.13 -6.41
CA LEU A 223 3.04 -37.91 -6.60
C LEU A 223 3.05 -38.69 -7.92
N ASN A 224 2.92 -40.02 -7.81
CA ASN A 224 2.56 -40.88 -8.93
C ASN A 224 1.05 -40.73 -9.22
N GLY A 225 0.67 -39.75 -10.05
CA GLY A 225 -0.70 -39.52 -10.51
C GLY A 225 -1.04 -38.03 -10.69
N ASN A 226 -2.04 -37.74 -11.54
CA ASN A 226 -2.32 -36.38 -12.01
C ASN A 226 -3.42 -35.62 -11.24
N GLY A 227 -3.91 -36.10 -10.09
CA GLY A 227 -5.02 -35.42 -9.38
C GLY A 227 -4.56 -34.31 -8.42
N ARG A 228 -5.23 -33.15 -8.44
CA ARG A 228 -5.08 -32.00 -7.54
C ARG A 228 -6.28 -31.92 -6.59
N PRO A 229 -6.17 -32.44 -5.35
CA PRO A 229 -7.25 -32.39 -4.36
C PRO A 229 -7.22 -31.04 -3.61
N LEU A 230 -7.50 -29.94 -4.29
CA LEU A 230 -7.34 -28.58 -3.75
C LEU A 230 -8.26 -28.35 -2.54
N ALA A 231 -9.55 -28.63 -2.69
CA ALA A 231 -10.53 -28.38 -1.63
C ALA A 231 -10.29 -29.30 -0.43
N GLU A 232 -9.96 -30.57 -0.67
CA GLU A 232 -9.63 -31.49 0.43
C GLU A 232 -8.35 -31.11 1.17
N SER A 233 -7.33 -30.62 0.46
CA SER A 233 -6.07 -30.18 1.07
C SER A 233 -6.27 -28.95 1.94
N LEU A 234 -7.08 -27.99 1.45
CA LEU A 234 -7.45 -26.82 2.24
C LEU A 234 -8.28 -27.20 3.47
N TYR A 235 -9.23 -28.14 3.32
CA TYR A 235 -10.01 -28.64 4.46
C TYR A 235 -9.13 -29.33 5.51
N ASP A 236 -8.18 -30.17 5.09
CA ASP A 236 -7.22 -30.81 6.00
C ASP A 236 -6.27 -29.80 6.67
N ALA A 237 -5.91 -28.70 6.00
CA ALA A 237 -5.20 -27.59 6.62
C ALA A 237 -6.01 -26.95 7.75
N GLY A 238 -7.32 -26.74 7.54
CA GLY A 238 -8.25 -26.29 8.59
C GLY A 238 -8.30 -27.21 9.81
N ILE A 239 -8.34 -28.53 9.57
CA ILE A 239 -8.28 -29.52 10.66
C ILE A 239 -6.92 -29.48 11.39
N TYR A 240 -5.82 -29.31 10.67
CA TYR A 240 -4.52 -29.14 11.29
C TYR A 240 -4.48 -27.91 12.21
N TYR A 241 -5.03 -26.77 11.76
CA TYR A 241 -5.17 -25.57 12.59
C TYR A 241 -6.08 -25.79 13.81
N GLN A 242 -7.10 -26.63 13.72
CA GLN A 242 -7.94 -26.99 14.88
C GLN A 242 -7.24 -27.91 15.88
N GLY A 243 -6.36 -28.80 15.41
CA GLY A 243 -5.78 -29.88 16.21
C GLY A 243 -6.78 -31.02 16.53
N ASP A 244 -7.96 -31.04 15.91
CA ASP A 244 -8.95 -32.11 16.04
C ASP A 244 -9.07 -32.95 14.76
N TYR A 245 -8.34 -34.07 14.75
CA TYR A 245 -8.23 -34.94 13.58
C TYR A 245 -9.38 -35.95 13.43
N SER A 246 -10.44 -35.86 14.23
CA SER A 246 -11.56 -36.82 14.22
C SER A 246 -12.23 -36.98 12.85
N ASN A 247 -12.17 -35.95 11.99
CA ASN A 247 -12.81 -35.92 10.67
C ASN A 247 -11.83 -35.89 9.48
N SER A 248 -10.53 -35.90 9.72
CA SER A 248 -9.53 -35.64 8.67
C SER A 248 -9.14 -36.86 7.83
N SER A 249 -8.66 -36.62 6.61
CA SER A 249 -7.94 -37.60 5.78
C SER A 249 -6.42 -37.34 5.76
N LEU A 250 -5.97 -36.35 6.56
CA LEU A 250 -4.61 -35.85 6.63
C LEU A 250 -3.64 -36.98 6.99
N THR A 251 -2.73 -37.25 6.07
CA THR A 251 -1.62 -38.17 6.36
C THR A 251 -0.56 -37.40 7.13
N ILE A 252 -0.51 -37.58 8.46
CA ILE A 252 0.51 -36.98 9.33
C ILE A 252 1.67 -37.96 9.48
N THR A 253 2.84 -37.66 8.91
CA THR A 253 4.05 -38.44 9.15
C THR A 253 4.82 -37.91 10.36
N ASN A 254 4.36 -38.25 11.57
CA ASN A 254 5.18 -38.17 12.79
C ASN A 254 5.30 -39.57 13.39
N GLN A 255 6.50 -39.95 13.85
CA GLN A 255 6.77 -41.26 14.45
C GLN A 255 5.99 -41.51 15.76
N ASN A 256 5.36 -40.50 16.37
CA ASN A 256 4.79 -40.54 17.73
C ASN A 256 3.32 -40.07 17.90
N GLY A 257 2.55 -39.76 16.84
CA GLY A 257 1.14 -39.33 16.94
C GLY A 257 0.78 -38.06 16.17
N ASN A 258 -0.43 -37.52 16.39
CA ASN A 258 -0.94 -36.31 15.71
C ASN A 258 -0.22 -35.03 16.20
N TYR A 259 -0.05 -34.01 15.34
CA TYR A 259 0.49 -32.71 15.77
C TYR A 259 -0.56 -31.92 16.57
N PRO A 260 -0.18 -31.12 17.57
CA PRO A 260 -1.11 -30.18 18.18
C PRO A 260 -1.44 -29.04 17.21
N SER A 261 -2.54 -28.32 17.48
CA SER A 261 -2.82 -27.05 16.80
C SER A 261 -1.62 -26.10 16.92
N PRO A 262 -1.21 -25.42 15.83
CA PRO A 262 -0.18 -24.39 15.89
C PRO A 262 -0.69 -23.08 16.51
N ILE A 263 -1.99 -22.98 16.79
CA ILE A 263 -2.60 -21.82 17.43
C ILE A 263 -2.34 -21.91 18.93
N THR A 264 -1.54 -20.97 19.42
CA THR A 264 -1.07 -20.92 20.81
C THR A 264 -1.56 -19.69 21.58
N ALA A 265 -2.07 -18.67 20.87
CA ALA A 265 -2.62 -17.45 21.46
C ALA A 265 -3.94 -17.07 20.79
N SER A 266 -4.86 -16.45 21.53
CA SER A 266 -6.21 -16.09 21.06
C SER A 266 -6.24 -15.03 19.97
N CYS A 267 -5.22 -14.19 19.85
CA CYS A 267 -5.09 -13.17 18.80
C CYS A 267 -4.16 -13.59 17.65
N GLN A 268 -3.63 -14.81 17.67
CA GLN A 268 -2.71 -15.30 16.64
C GLN A 268 -3.43 -15.45 15.29
N LYS A 269 -2.96 -14.76 14.24
CA LYS A 269 -3.53 -14.88 12.90
C LYS A 269 -3.02 -16.13 12.19
N ASN A 270 -3.88 -16.72 11.38
CA ASN A 270 -3.62 -17.98 10.68
C ASN A 270 -3.93 -17.83 9.19
N PHE A 271 -3.00 -18.28 8.36
CA PHE A 271 -3.08 -18.12 6.92
C PHE A 271 -2.74 -19.43 6.21
N VAL A 272 -3.43 -19.69 5.10
CA VAL A 272 -3.05 -20.71 4.13
C VAL A 272 -2.64 -20.02 2.84
N ILE A 273 -1.52 -20.44 2.26
CA ILE A 273 -1.10 -20.03 0.92
C ILE A 273 -1.11 -21.26 0.04
N MET A 274 -2.02 -21.30 -0.92
CA MET A 274 -2.12 -22.39 -1.88
C MET A 274 -1.44 -22.02 -3.19
N ILE A 275 -0.37 -22.74 -3.51
CA ILE A 275 0.41 -22.54 -4.74
C ILE A 275 0.18 -23.74 -5.64
N THR A 276 -0.43 -23.52 -6.81
CA THR A 276 -0.79 -24.59 -7.76
C THR A 276 -0.75 -24.10 -9.21
N ASN A 277 -0.60 -25.01 -10.16
CA ASN A 277 -0.64 -24.72 -11.60
C ASN A 277 -1.96 -25.15 -12.27
N GLY A 278 -3.05 -25.32 -11.53
CA GLY A 278 -4.32 -25.70 -12.14
C GLY A 278 -5.49 -25.76 -11.17
N ASP A 279 -6.66 -26.03 -11.73
CA ASP A 279 -7.88 -26.29 -10.95
C ASP A 279 -7.87 -27.68 -10.33
N THR A 280 -8.81 -27.89 -9.41
CA THR A 280 -9.09 -29.21 -8.88
C THR A 280 -9.50 -30.18 -9.99
N ASP A 281 -8.82 -31.33 -10.02
CA ASP A 281 -9.17 -32.52 -10.80
C ASP A 281 -8.98 -33.81 -9.98
N GLY A 282 -8.77 -33.66 -8.67
CA GLY A 282 -8.49 -34.73 -7.73
C GLY A 282 -9.43 -34.82 -6.53
N ASP A 283 -10.30 -33.82 -6.27
CA ASP A 283 -11.24 -33.89 -5.15
C ASP A 283 -12.22 -35.06 -5.36
N GLY A 284 -12.22 -36.01 -4.43
CA GLY A 284 -12.87 -37.34 -4.51
C GLY A 284 -13.62 -37.76 -3.23
N SER A 285 -13.53 -36.99 -2.16
CA SER A 285 -13.97 -37.35 -0.81
C SER A 285 -15.43 -36.96 -0.54
N PRO A 286 -16.31 -37.93 -0.18
CA PRO A 286 -17.69 -37.65 0.23
C PRO A 286 -17.84 -36.74 1.47
N LYS A 287 -16.74 -36.49 2.20
CA LYS A 287 -16.75 -35.68 3.41
C LYS A 287 -16.96 -34.20 3.13
N LEU A 288 -16.47 -33.65 2.00
CA LEU A 288 -16.70 -32.24 1.66
C LEU A 288 -18.20 -31.96 1.53
N LYS A 289 -18.92 -32.83 0.81
CA LYS A 289 -20.38 -32.76 0.71
C LYS A 289 -21.09 -32.90 2.07
N THR A 290 -20.57 -33.72 2.97
CA THR A 290 -21.23 -34.01 4.26
C THR A 290 -20.95 -32.94 5.32
N ASN A 291 -19.73 -32.40 5.33
CA ASN A 291 -19.22 -31.53 6.40
C ASN A 291 -19.25 -30.05 6.02
N ILE A 292 -19.16 -29.73 4.73
CA ILE A 292 -19.17 -28.36 4.20
C ILE A 292 -20.49 -28.12 3.46
N GLY A 293 -20.78 -28.93 2.44
CA GLY A 293 -21.94 -28.72 1.57
C GLY A 293 -21.72 -27.54 0.60
N ASP A 294 -22.82 -26.94 0.16
CA ASP A 294 -22.89 -25.64 -0.56
C ASP A 294 -22.96 -24.55 0.52
N PHE A 295 -21.79 -24.13 0.98
CA PHE A 295 -21.63 -23.22 2.12
C PHE A 295 -21.81 -21.76 1.70
N ASP A 296 -21.44 -21.42 0.46
CA ASP A 296 -21.62 -20.09 -0.08
C ASP A 296 -23.05 -19.83 -0.63
N GLY A 297 -23.80 -20.88 -0.94
CA GLY A 297 -25.19 -20.84 -1.41
C GLY A 297 -25.34 -20.63 -2.92
N ASN A 298 -24.28 -20.83 -3.71
CA ASN A 298 -24.27 -20.55 -5.15
C ASN A 298 -24.89 -21.69 -6.00
N GLY A 299 -25.00 -22.90 -5.44
CA GLY A 299 -25.59 -24.08 -6.07
C GLY A 299 -24.77 -24.70 -7.22
N LEU A 300 -23.45 -24.47 -7.27
CA LEU A 300 -22.53 -24.93 -8.31
C LEU A 300 -21.80 -26.22 -7.94
N GLU A 301 -22.17 -26.90 -6.86
CA GLU A 301 -21.53 -28.13 -6.37
C GLU A 301 -22.32 -29.34 -6.91
N PRO A 302 -21.95 -29.91 -8.09
CA PRO A 302 -22.82 -30.85 -8.82
C PRO A 302 -22.98 -32.21 -8.14
N GLY A 303 -22.40 -32.42 -6.96
CA GLY A 303 -22.34 -33.70 -6.25
C GLY A 303 -21.47 -34.77 -6.93
N ALA A 304 -20.93 -34.49 -8.12
CA ALA A 304 -19.96 -35.31 -8.85
C ALA A 304 -18.54 -34.79 -8.56
N TYR A 305 -17.64 -35.70 -8.20
CA TYR A 305 -16.27 -35.43 -7.77
C TYR A 305 -15.30 -35.38 -8.97
N GLY A 306 -14.33 -34.46 -8.99
CA GLY A 306 -13.31 -34.31 -10.06
C GLY A 306 -13.22 -32.91 -10.68
N SER A 307 -12.78 -32.84 -11.94
CA SER A 307 -12.59 -31.59 -12.71
C SER A 307 -13.88 -30.77 -12.76
N GLY A 308 -13.82 -29.53 -12.24
CA GLY A 308 -14.96 -28.61 -12.21
C GLY A 308 -15.85 -28.70 -10.97
N THR A 309 -15.31 -29.17 -9.83
CA THR A 309 -15.98 -29.04 -8.52
C THR A 309 -15.71 -27.66 -7.91
N HIS A 310 -16.73 -27.07 -7.30
CA HIS A 310 -16.71 -25.72 -6.69
C HIS A 310 -16.62 -25.77 -5.15
N TYR A 311 -16.07 -26.85 -4.57
CA TYR A 311 -15.96 -26.93 -3.10
C TYR A 311 -14.80 -26.10 -2.52
N LEU A 312 -13.95 -25.52 -3.35
CA LEU A 312 -12.72 -24.87 -2.87
C LEU A 312 -13.04 -23.53 -2.18
N ASP A 313 -13.88 -22.73 -2.81
CA ASP A 313 -14.45 -21.48 -2.31
C ASP A 313 -15.38 -21.71 -1.11
N ASP A 314 -16.20 -22.76 -1.12
CA ASP A 314 -16.97 -23.18 0.05
C ASP A 314 -16.09 -23.49 1.26
N VAL A 315 -15.01 -24.26 1.05
CA VAL A 315 -14.08 -24.61 2.13
C VAL A 315 -13.37 -23.35 2.62
N ALA A 316 -12.90 -22.48 1.72
CA ALA A 316 -12.24 -21.23 2.11
C ALA A 316 -13.17 -20.35 2.96
N LYS A 317 -14.43 -20.20 2.54
CA LYS A 317 -15.48 -19.49 3.29
C LYS A 317 -15.76 -20.13 4.63
N TYR A 318 -15.90 -21.45 4.67
CA TYR A 318 -16.11 -22.19 5.91
C TYR A 318 -14.97 -22.00 6.91
N LEU A 319 -13.71 -22.01 6.45
CA LEU A 319 -12.54 -21.82 7.31
C LEU A 319 -12.38 -20.38 7.82
N TYR A 320 -12.89 -19.40 7.07
CA TYR A 320 -12.96 -18.01 7.51
C TYR A 320 -14.13 -17.77 8.46
N GLU A 321 -15.37 -18.04 8.04
CA GLU A 321 -16.58 -17.67 8.80
C GLU A 321 -16.79 -18.48 10.06
N ARG A 322 -16.47 -19.79 10.01
CA ARG A 322 -16.65 -20.62 11.19
C ARG A 322 -15.44 -20.42 12.08
N THR A 323 -15.65 -19.83 13.25
CA THR A 323 -14.62 -19.78 14.29
C THR A 323 -14.29 -21.21 14.69
N LEU A 324 -13.22 -21.77 14.11
CA LEU A 324 -12.90 -23.20 14.26
C LEU A 324 -12.41 -23.54 15.68
N LEU A 325 -12.22 -22.52 16.52
CA LEU A 325 -11.79 -22.60 17.91
C LEU A 325 -12.75 -21.80 18.81
N SER A 326 -12.84 -22.19 20.09
CA SER A 326 -13.62 -21.48 21.14
C SER A 326 -13.16 -20.03 21.41
N THR A 327 -12.18 -19.54 20.65
CA THR A 327 -11.51 -18.24 20.79
C THR A 327 -11.79 -17.26 19.66
N GLY A 328 -12.57 -17.63 18.63
CA GLY A 328 -12.97 -16.68 17.57
C GLY A 328 -11.96 -16.48 16.44
N GLN A 329 -11.07 -17.44 16.19
CA GLN A 329 -10.03 -17.29 15.14
C GLN A 329 -10.49 -17.71 13.75
N HIS A 330 -10.01 -16.97 12.75
CA HIS A 330 -10.25 -17.16 11.33
C HIS A 330 -8.99 -17.71 10.63
N ILE A 331 -9.18 -18.43 9.53
CA ILE A 331 -8.09 -18.81 8.61
C ILE A 331 -8.30 -18.06 7.31
N ILE A 332 -7.34 -17.20 6.95
CA ILE A 332 -7.34 -16.45 5.69
C ILE A 332 -6.68 -17.29 4.59
N THR A 333 -7.30 -17.37 3.42
CA THR A 333 -6.84 -18.22 2.31
C THR A 333 -6.35 -17.38 1.14
N HIS A 334 -5.04 -17.42 0.88
CA HIS A 334 -4.42 -16.87 -0.32
C HIS A 334 -4.22 -17.96 -1.38
N THR A 335 -4.33 -17.57 -2.65
CA THR A 335 -4.12 -18.48 -3.78
C THR A 335 -3.15 -17.86 -4.78
N VAL A 336 -2.20 -18.67 -5.25
CA VAL A 336 -1.20 -18.28 -6.25
C VAL A 336 -1.23 -19.31 -7.37
N LEU A 337 -1.78 -18.90 -8.51
CA LEU A 337 -1.84 -19.72 -9.71
C LEU A 337 -0.58 -19.50 -10.53
N VAL A 338 0.21 -20.54 -10.72
CA VAL A 338 1.52 -20.47 -11.37
C VAL A 338 1.50 -21.11 -12.75
N PHE A 339 2.18 -20.46 -13.71
CA PHE A 339 2.48 -20.96 -15.05
C PHE A 339 1.27 -21.46 -15.85
N SER A 340 0.07 -20.97 -15.51
CA SER A 340 -1.18 -21.40 -16.11
C SER A 340 -2.10 -20.22 -16.42
N PRO A 341 -3.01 -20.35 -17.40
CA PRO A 341 -4.04 -19.36 -17.64
C PRO A 341 -4.97 -19.22 -16.42
N GLN A 342 -5.50 -18.02 -16.20
CA GLN A 342 -6.41 -17.68 -15.10
C GLN A 342 -7.52 -18.72 -14.88
N LYS A 343 -7.76 -19.02 -13.60
CA LYS A 343 -8.82 -19.91 -13.12
C LYS A 343 -9.75 -19.18 -12.16
N ASP A 344 -11.04 -19.21 -12.46
CA ASP A 344 -12.05 -18.46 -11.67
C ASP A 344 -12.21 -19.04 -10.26
N LEU A 345 -12.08 -20.36 -10.09
CA LEU A 345 -12.30 -21.03 -8.80
C LEU A 345 -11.25 -20.64 -7.73
N LEU A 346 -9.98 -20.55 -8.10
CA LEU A 346 -8.92 -20.07 -7.21
C LEU A 346 -9.13 -18.60 -6.82
N GLN A 347 -9.61 -17.80 -7.77
CA GLN A 347 -9.93 -16.40 -7.52
C GLN A 347 -11.10 -16.26 -6.53
N LEU A 348 -12.19 -17.00 -6.74
CA LEU A 348 -13.34 -17.04 -5.82
C LEU A 348 -12.91 -17.47 -4.41
N ALA A 349 -12.11 -18.52 -4.31
CA ALA A 349 -11.67 -19.03 -3.02
C ALA A 349 -10.86 -18.05 -2.17
N ALA A 350 -10.17 -17.10 -2.80
CA ALA A 350 -9.40 -16.08 -2.09
C ALA A 350 -10.12 -14.73 -1.94
N ASP A 351 -11.30 -14.55 -2.54
CA ASP A 351 -11.98 -13.25 -2.56
C ASP A 351 -12.55 -12.85 -1.17
N SER A 352 -13.08 -11.63 -1.11
CA SER A 352 -13.64 -11.03 0.11
C SER A 352 -14.95 -11.64 0.60
N ASN A 353 -15.57 -12.56 -0.15
CA ASN A 353 -16.79 -13.27 0.25
C ASN A 353 -16.52 -14.71 0.72
N HIS A 354 -15.29 -15.21 0.52
CA HIS A 354 -14.90 -16.59 0.86
C HIS A 354 -13.67 -16.62 1.77
N GLY A 355 -12.46 -16.63 1.19
CA GLY A 355 -11.22 -16.82 1.95
C GLY A 355 -10.62 -15.56 2.56
N HIS A 356 -11.13 -14.37 2.19
CA HIS A 356 -10.64 -13.04 2.60
C HIS A 356 -9.12 -12.83 2.42
N GLY A 357 -8.53 -13.54 1.46
CA GLY A 357 -7.12 -13.45 1.13
C GLY A 357 -6.89 -12.68 -0.15
N SER A 358 -5.88 -13.11 -0.92
CA SER A 358 -5.56 -12.53 -2.22
C SER A 358 -5.31 -13.63 -3.25
N TYR A 359 -5.72 -13.35 -4.48
CA TYR A 359 -5.47 -14.19 -5.66
C TYR A 359 -4.40 -13.54 -6.52
N HIS A 360 -3.37 -14.31 -6.88
CA HIS A 360 -2.33 -13.86 -7.79
C HIS A 360 -2.13 -14.85 -8.95
N LEU A 361 -1.99 -14.29 -10.15
CA LEU A 361 -1.66 -15.01 -11.37
C LEU A 361 -0.19 -14.77 -11.72
N ALA A 362 0.62 -15.83 -11.71
CA ALA A 362 2.04 -15.79 -11.99
C ALA A 362 2.37 -16.55 -13.27
N ALA A 363 2.46 -15.83 -14.40
CA ALA A 363 2.75 -16.44 -15.70
C ALA A 363 4.21 -16.89 -15.87
N ASP A 364 5.11 -16.36 -15.05
CA ASP A 364 6.56 -16.61 -15.08
C ASP A 364 7.17 -16.52 -13.66
N ALA A 365 8.46 -16.84 -13.54
CA ALA A 365 9.17 -16.89 -12.25
C ALA A 365 9.29 -15.51 -11.55
N ASN A 366 9.32 -14.41 -12.32
CA ASN A 366 9.37 -13.07 -11.76
C ASN A 366 8.00 -12.67 -11.22
N ALA A 367 6.93 -12.92 -11.98
CA ALA A 367 5.56 -12.71 -11.54
C ALA A 367 5.23 -13.55 -10.30
N LEU A 368 5.78 -14.76 -10.21
CA LEU A 368 5.67 -15.62 -9.01
C LEU A 368 6.36 -15.00 -7.79
N SER A 369 7.56 -14.47 -7.96
CA SER A 369 8.28 -13.80 -6.87
C SER A 369 7.54 -12.54 -6.39
N ASN A 370 6.97 -11.77 -7.30
CA ASN A 370 6.14 -10.61 -6.96
C ASN A 370 4.86 -11.04 -6.23
N ALA A 371 4.15 -12.06 -6.74
CA ALA A 371 2.94 -12.59 -6.13
C ALA A 371 3.17 -13.04 -4.67
N LEU A 372 4.24 -13.79 -4.41
CA LEU A 372 4.54 -14.23 -3.03
C LEU A 372 4.99 -13.07 -2.14
N THR A 373 5.61 -12.04 -2.70
CA THR A 373 5.97 -10.81 -1.96
C THR A 373 4.71 -10.03 -1.56
N GLU A 374 3.74 -9.88 -2.45
CA GLU A 374 2.46 -9.22 -2.19
C GLU A 374 1.63 -10.00 -1.17
N VAL A 375 1.55 -11.34 -1.30
CA VAL A 375 0.91 -12.21 -0.30
C VAL A 375 1.59 -12.03 1.05
N LEU A 376 2.93 -12.05 1.11
CA LEU A 376 3.64 -11.85 2.37
C LEU A 376 3.39 -10.48 2.97
N ALA A 377 3.37 -9.41 2.17
CA ALA A 377 3.06 -8.07 2.63
C ALA A 377 1.67 -8.04 3.28
N SER A 378 0.66 -8.65 2.66
CA SER A 378 -0.69 -8.74 3.23
C SER A 378 -0.72 -9.49 4.58
N ILE A 379 0.04 -10.59 4.69
CA ILE A 379 0.13 -11.39 5.91
C ILE A 379 0.82 -10.62 7.04
N VAL A 380 1.92 -9.93 6.74
CA VAL A 380 2.65 -9.13 7.74
C VAL A 380 1.82 -7.92 8.18
N LEU A 381 1.09 -7.30 7.26
CA LEU A 381 0.14 -6.23 7.58
C LEU A 381 -0.99 -6.73 8.49
N GLU A 382 -1.62 -7.87 8.17
CA GLU A 382 -2.66 -8.50 9.01
C GLU A 382 -2.13 -9.00 10.36
N ALA A 383 -0.87 -9.46 10.42
CA ALA A 383 -0.24 -9.81 11.68
C ALA A 383 -0.03 -8.59 12.58
N ASN A 384 0.25 -7.43 11.99
CA ASN A 384 0.37 -6.13 12.66
C ASN A 384 -0.98 -5.50 13.04
N THR A 385 -2.13 -6.05 12.61
CA THR A 385 -3.46 -5.61 13.08
C THR A 385 -3.93 -6.37 14.34
N SER A 386 -3.26 -7.48 14.71
CA SER A 386 -3.67 -8.36 15.84
C SER A 386 -2.96 -8.08 17.15
N TYR A 387 -1.90 -7.32 17.06
CA TYR A 387 -1.23 -6.66 18.16
C TYR A 387 -1.21 -5.22 17.73
N VAL A 388 -1.71 -4.34 18.59
CA VAL A 388 -1.61 -2.87 18.50
C VAL A 388 -0.49 -2.55 17.53
N ALA A 389 -0.83 -2.16 16.29
CA ALA A 389 0.17 -1.67 15.32
C ALA A 389 1.15 -0.89 16.16
N PRO A 390 2.47 -1.20 16.16
CA PRO A 390 3.39 -0.58 17.11
C PRO A 390 3.03 0.87 17.07
N VAL A 391 2.50 1.36 18.19
CA VAL A 391 2.18 2.77 18.23
C VAL A 391 3.57 3.34 18.13
N VAL A 392 3.90 3.84 16.96
CA VAL A 392 5.11 4.60 16.82
C VAL A 392 4.67 6.00 17.19
N PRO A 393 4.87 6.40 18.45
CA PRO A 393 5.54 7.64 18.64
C PRO A 393 6.92 7.25 19.14
N VAL A 394 7.70 6.44 18.43
CA VAL A 394 9.13 6.36 18.76
C VAL A 394 9.92 7.40 17.97
N SER A 395 9.33 8.02 16.94
CA SER A 395 9.89 9.27 16.42
C SER A 395 9.54 10.42 17.37
N PRO A 396 10.54 11.17 17.89
CA PRO A 396 10.31 12.46 18.54
C PRO A 396 9.60 13.47 17.64
N GLU A 397 9.61 13.29 16.32
CA GLU A 397 9.07 14.23 15.34
C GLU A 397 7.54 14.33 15.40
N ASN A 398 6.83 13.23 15.71
CA ASN A 398 5.37 13.22 15.83
C ASN A 398 4.85 13.54 17.24
N ARG A 399 5.75 13.91 18.16
CA ARG A 399 5.42 14.24 19.55
C ARG A 399 5.57 15.74 19.77
N THR A 400 4.51 16.36 20.27
CA THR A 400 4.56 17.74 20.72
C THR A 400 4.22 17.82 22.20
N TYR A 401 5.02 18.59 22.93
CA TYR A 401 4.82 18.86 24.35
C TYR A 401 4.29 20.28 24.51
N SER A 402 3.24 20.45 25.31
CA SER A 402 2.72 21.77 25.68
C SER A 402 2.21 21.73 27.12
N GLY A 403 2.88 22.48 28.00
CA GLY A 403 2.68 22.37 29.45
C GLY A 403 2.96 20.96 29.94
N ASP A 404 2.00 20.38 30.67
CA ASP A 404 2.06 18.99 31.15
C ASP A 404 1.54 17.97 30.11
N TYR A 405 1.14 18.39 28.91
CA TYR A 405 0.50 17.50 27.93
C TYR A 405 1.43 17.09 26.80
N VAL A 406 1.17 15.90 26.26
CA VAL A 406 1.78 15.38 25.05
C VAL A 406 0.71 15.06 24.00
N TYR A 407 0.99 15.47 22.78
CA TYR A 407 0.16 15.30 21.60
C TYR A 407 0.91 14.42 20.63
N ILE A 408 0.23 13.39 20.12
CA ILE A 408 0.88 12.32 19.38
C ILE A 408 0.06 12.04 18.12
N GLY A 409 0.71 12.13 16.95
CA GLY A 409 0.19 11.65 15.68
C GLY A 409 0.30 10.13 15.55
N PHE A 410 -0.71 9.50 14.95
CA PHE A 410 -0.82 8.06 14.74
C PHE A 410 -1.16 7.80 13.27
N PHE A 411 -0.75 6.64 12.78
CA PHE A 411 -1.11 6.14 11.45
C PHE A 411 -1.23 4.62 11.44
N ARG A 412 -2.08 4.09 10.55
CA ARG A 412 -2.16 2.67 10.22
C ARG A 412 -2.07 2.47 8.70
N PRO A 413 -0.99 1.82 8.21
CA PRO A 413 -0.90 1.41 6.81
C PRO A 413 -2.08 0.52 6.38
N SER A 414 -2.53 0.71 5.15
CA SER A 414 -3.61 -0.06 4.52
C SER A 414 -3.29 -0.34 3.05
N VAL A 415 -3.99 -1.32 2.47
CA VAL A 415 -3.96 -1.59 1.02
C VAL A 415 -4.69 -0.52 0.20
N ASN A 416 -5.52 0.30 0.87
CA ASN A 416 -6.18 1.45 0.25
C ASN A 416 -5.26 2.68 0.25
N ALA A 417 -5.45 3.58 -0.72
CA ALA A 417 -4.64 4.80 -0.82
C ALA A 417 -4.72 5.71 0.41
N LEU A 418 -5.87 5.75 1.09
CA LEU A 418 -6.03 6.54 2.31
C LEU A 418 -5.78 5.66 3.53
N TRP A 419 -4.65 5.91 4.19
CA TRP A 419 -4.33 5.29 5.46
C TRP A 419 -5.05 6.02 6.59
N ALA A 420 -5.42 5.27 7.63
CA ALA A 420 -6.07 5.85 8.80
C ALA A 420 -5.03 6.60 9.65
N GLY A 421 -5.42 7.74 10.21
CA GLY A 421 -4.60 8.44 11.20
C GLY A 421 -5.38 8.99 12.38
N ASN A 422 -4.65 9.39 13.42
CA ASN A 422 -5.25 9.95 14.62
C ASN A 422 -4.30 10.93 15.29
N VAL A 423 -4.85 11.81 16.12
CA VAL A 423 -4.08 12.59 17.09
C VAL A 423 -4.66 12.34 18.47
N LYS A 424 -3.81 11.87 19.39
CA LYS A 424 -4.21 11.60 20.77
C LYS A 424 -3.46 12.52 21.73
N LYS A 425 -4.17 12.91 22.80
CA LYS A 425 -3.65 13.75 23.88
C LYS A 425 -3.52 12.93 25.15
N TYR A 426 -2.36 13.03 25.79
CA TYR A 426 -2.05 12.43 27.08
C TYR A 426 -1.37 13.46 27.99
N LYS A 427 -1.24 13.13 29.28
CA LYS A 427 -0.52 13.98 30.24
C LYS A 427 0.81 13.34 30.61
N ILE A 428 1.80 14.15 30.97
CA ILE A 428 3.08 13.71 31.52
C ILE A 428 3.10 14.06 33.00
N VAL A 429 3.38 13.05 33.81
CA VAL A 429 3.56 13.20 35.26
C VAL A 429 4.85 12.48 35.64
N SER A 430 5.81 13.22 36.18
CA SER A 430 7.11 12.66 36.62
C SER A 430 7.85 11.85 35.53
N GLY A 431 7.76 12.29 34.27
CA GLY A 431 8.40 11.63 33.12
C GLY A 431 7.64 10.42 32.56
N GLN A 432 6.47 10.08 33.12
CA GLN A 432 5.60 9.01 32.63
C GLN A 432 4.38 9.59 31.90
N ILE A 433 4.00 8.97 30.77
CA ILE A 433 2.75 9.28 30.07
C ILE A 433 1.58 8.63 30.84
N VAL A 434 0.61 9.45 31.23
CA VAL A 434 -0.61 9.04 31.92
C VAL A 434 -1.85 9.39 31.11
N ASP A 435 -2.87 8.55 31.26
CA ASP A 435 -4.16 8.66 30.61
C ASP A 435 -5.04 9.73 31.26
N LYS A 436 -6.24 9.97 30.70
CA LYS A 436 -7.15 11.00 31.23
C LYS A 436 -7.59 10.76 32.68
N ASN A 437 -7.52 9.51 33.15
CA ASN A 437 -7.90 9.09 34.49
C ASN A 437 -6.71 9.14 35.47
N GLY A 438 -5.52 9.51 35.01
CA GLY A 438 -4.29 9.56 35.79
C GLY A 438 -3.57 8.22 35.95
N ALA A 439 -4.00 7.17 35.23
CA ALA A 439 -3.31 5.89 35.21
C ALA A 439 -2.18 5.91 34.18
N ALA A 440 -1.13 5.11 34.39
CA ALA A 440 -0.05 4.97 33.43
C ALA A 440 -0.56 4.46 32.07
N ALA A 441 -0.41 5.26 31.01
CA ALA A 441 -0.91 4.95 29.67
C ALA A 441 -0.03 3.94 28.93
N THR A 442 1.25 3.86 29.28
CA THR A 442 2.22 2.97 28.62
C THR A 442 2.76 1.88 29.55
N ASN A 443 3.22 0.80 28.94
CA ASN A 443 4.05 -0.24 29.56
C ASN A 443 5.50 0.24 29.70
N SER A 444 6.35 -0.58 30.33
CA SER A 444 7.77 -0.26 30.56
C SER A 444 8.60 -0.17 29.27
N ASP A 445 8.14 -0.79 28.19
CA ASP A 445 8.75 -0.75 26.86
C ASP A 445 8.28 0.46 26.03
N GLY A 446 7.34 1.27 26.54
CA GLY A 446 6.77 2.43 25.85
C GLY A 446 5.54 2.13 25.00
N SER A 447 5.12 0.86 24.86
CA SER A 447 3.85 0.49 24.20
C SER A 447 2.66 1.01 25.01
N PHE A 448 1.57 1.37 24.33
CA PHE A 448 0.34 1.78 25.02
C PHE A 448 -0.39 0.57 25.60
N LYS A 449 -1.01 0.74 26.77
CA LYS A 449 -1.90 -0.26 27.35
C LYS A 449 -3.25 -0.19 26.67
N ASP A 450 -3.86 -1.35 26.40
CA ASP A 450 -5.22 -1.45 25.85
C ASP A 450 -6.27 -0.76 26.73
N THR A 451 -6.00 -0.67 28.04
CA THR A 451 -6.89 0.00 29.01
C THR A 451 -6.72 1.51 29.05
N SER A 452 -5.68 2.07 28.42
CA SER A 452 -5.43 3.51 28.44
C SER A 452 -6.52 4.28 27.70
N VAL A 453 -6.82 5.48 28.21
CA VAL A 453 -7.85 6.35 27.67
C VAL A 453 -7.26 7.74 27.38
N SER A 454 -7.11 8.10 26.10
CA SER A 454 -6.67 9.45 25.74
C SER A 454 -7.70 10.53 26.10
N TYR A 455 -7.26 11.80 26.22
CA TYR A 455 -8.06 12.89 26.78
C TYR A 455 -9.35 13.21 26.00
N TRP A 456 -9.39 12.93 24.70
CA TRP A 456 -10.56 13.18 23.86
C TRP A 456 -11.44 11.94 23.66
N SER A 457 -11.05 10.80 24.24
CA SER A 457 -11.74 9.53 24.06
C SER A 457 -12.85 9.32 25.07
N ALA A 458 -13.97 8.75 24.64
CA ALA A 458 -15.06 8.37 25.53
C ALA A 458 -14.70 7.13 26.36
N SER A 459 -14.15 6.10 25.71
CA SER A 459 -13.73 4.80 26.26
C SER A 459 -12.23 4.56 26.08
N SER A 460 -11.72 3.46 26.65
CA SER A 460 -10.37 2.96 26.35
C SER A 460 -10.18 2.84 24.84
N ASP A 461 -9.07 3.39 24.38
CA ASP A 461 -8.69 3.49 22.98
C ASP A 461 -7.25 3.02 22.75
N GLY A 462 -6.49 2.84 23.83
CA GLY A 462 -5.14 2.33 23.78
C GLY A 462 -4.27 3.04 22.75
N GLY A 463 -3.45 2.21 22.11
CA GLY A 463 -2.66 2.60 20.96
C GLY A 463 -3.37 2.58 19.62
N ILE A 464 -4.65 2.19 19.57
CA ILE A 464 -5.34 1.85 18.33
C ILE A 464 -5.66 3.13 17.56
N VAL A 465 -5.28 3.18 16.27
CA VAL A 465 -5.43 4.38 15.44
C VAL A 465 -6.91 4.71 15.24
N GLU A 466 -7.73 3.73 14.88
CA GLU A 466 -9.16 3.86 14.64
C GLU A 466 -10.04 3.89 15.91
N GLU A 467 -9.45 4.20 17.07
CA GLU A 467 -10.19 4.39 18.30
C GLU A 467 -9.78 5.68 19.00
N GLY A 468 -10.77 6.35 19.60
CA GLY A 468 -10.52 7.52 20.43
C GLY A 468 -9.86 8.69 19.70
N GLY A 469 -9.24 9.60 20.45
CA GLY A 469 -8.55 10.77 19.93
C GLY A 469 -9.44 11.70 19.11
N VAL A 470 -8.82 12.61 18.35
CA VAL A 470 -9.55 13.51 17.45
C VAL A 470 -10.27 12.73 16.33
N GLY A 471 -9.75 11.57 15.93
CA GLY A 471 -10.35 10.77 14.87
C GLY A 471 -11.75 10.27 15.23
N SER A 472 -11.96 9.76 16.44
CA SER A 472 -13.29 9.37 16.91
C SER A 472 -14.24 10.57 17.05
N VAL A 473 -13.72 11.72 17.49
CA VAL A 473 -14.50 12.97 17.57
C VAL A 473 -14.93 13.39 16.16
N LEU A 474 -14.05 13.27 15.17
CA LEU A 474 -14.32 13.59 13.79
C LEU A 474 -15.38 12.68 13.17
N VAL A 475 -15.29 11.37 13.39
CA VAL A 475 -16.29 10.39 12.95
C VAL A 475 -17.66 10.65 13.57
N SER A 476 -17.70 11.15 14.81
CA SER A 476 -18.95 11.51 15.50
C SER A 476 -19.61 12.81 15.02
N MET A 477 -18.97 13.56 14.12
CA MET A 477 -19.52 14.80 13.58
C MET A 477 -20.74 14.54 12.69
N THR A 478 -21.59 15.55 12.57
CA THR A 478 -22.77 15.51 11.72
C THR A 478 -22.36 15.49 10.24
N LEU A 479 -22.68 14.41 9.54
CA LEU A 479 -22.66 14.41 8.08
C LEU A 479 -23.75 15.32 7.53
N SER A 480 -23.41 16.08 6.48
CA SER A 480 -24.41 16.81 5.72
C SER A 480 -25.26 15.84 4.88
N PRO A 481 -26.59 15.74 5.07
CA PRO A 481 -27.43 14.92 4.20
C PRO A 481 -27.64 15.53 2.81
N THR A 482 -27.10 16.73 2.56
CA THR A 482 -27.21 17.47 1.30
C THR A 482 -25.84 17.89 0.79
N ALA A 483 -25.72 18.11 -0.52
CA ALA A 483 -24.48 18.54 -1.15
C ALA A 483 -24.05 19.99 -0.76
N ASN A 484 -24.93 20.75 -0.09
CA ASN A 484 -24.77 22.18 0.16
C ASN A 484 -24.21 22.54 1.54
N TYR A 485 -23.66 21.58 2.30
CA TYR A 485 -22.97 21.73 3.60
C TYR A 485 -23.33 22.98 4.41
N ASP A 486 -24.09 22.82 5.48
CA ASP A 486 -24.35 23.92 6.41
C ASP A 486 -23.10 24.23 7.26
N LEU A 487 -22.22 25.08 6.73
CA LEU A 487 -21.01 25.52 7.42
C LEU A 487 -21.27 26.41 8.64
N THR A 488 -22.52 26.80 8.89
CA THR A 488 -22.93 27.46 10.14
C THR A 488 -23.17 26.44 11.27
N ASN A 489 -23.41 25.17 10.93
CA ASN A 489 -23.53 24.09 11.89
C ASN A 489 -22.17 23.83 12.57
N ALA A 490 -22.13 23.98 13.89
CA ALA A 490 -20.92 23.79 14.69
C ALA A 490 -20.44 22.33 14.75
N ASN A 491 -21.30 21.37 14.42
CA ASN A 491 -21.01 19.93 14.45
C ASN A 491 -20.72 19.36 13.05
N MET A 492 -20.61 20.19 12.01
CA MET A 492 -20.25 19.77 10.65
C MET A 492 -18.80 20.16 10.34
N ARG A 493 -18.10 19.34 9.55
CA ARG A 493 -16.75 19.65 9.08
C ARG A 493 -16.73 20.93 8.25
N LYS A 494 -15.72 21.77 8.49
CA LYS A 494 -15.57 23.08 7.85
C LYS A 494 -14.27 23.11 7.08
N ILE A 495 -14.36 22.83 5.78
CA ILE A 495 -13.19 22.66 4.92
C ILE A 495 -13.10 23.86 3.96
N TYR A 496 -11.93 24.46 3.89
CA TYR A 496 -11.66 25.65 3.09
C TYR A 496 -10.42 25.46 2.20
N THR A 497 -10.37 26.19 1.09
CA THR A 497 -9.18 26.31 0.25
C THR A 497 -9.10 27.73 -0.30
N TYR A 498 -7.90 28.24 -0.56
CA TYR A 498 -7.72 29.58 -1.09
C TYR A 498 -7.75 29.58 -2.62
N PHE A 499 -8.77 30.19 -3.21
CA PHE A 499 -8.92 30.33 -4.66
C PHE A 499 -8.36 31.66 -5.22
N GLY A 500 -7.57 32.39 -4.46
CA GLY A 500 -6.87 33.59 -4.95
C GLY A 500 -7.60 34.93 -4.82
N THR A 501 -8.83 34.97 -4.27
CA THR A 501 -9.66 36.19 -4.28
C THR A 501 -9.84 36.85 -2.92
N ASN A 502 -10.05 36.06 -1.85
CA ASN A 502 -10.24 36.58 -0.51
C ASN A 502 -9.34 35.83 0.47
N SER A 503 -8.48 36.55 1.20
CA SER A 503 -7.56 35.91 2.14
C SER A 503 -8.25 35.36 3.39
N GLN A 504 -9.46 35.80 3.74
CA GLN A 504 -10.21 35.23 4.86
C GLN A 504 -10.69 33.81 4.50
N LEU A 505 -10.14 32.77 5.13
CA LEU A 505 -10.41 31.39 4.72
C LEU A 505 -11.89 31.02 4.88
N LYS A 506 -12.56 31.54 5.91
CA LYS A 506 -13.98 31.28 6.16
C LYS A 506 -14.94 31.99 5.20
N HIS A 507 -14.43 32.84 4.31
CA HIS A 507 -15.25 33.52 3.30
C HIS A 507 -15.89 32.51 2.33
N THR A 508 -17.10 32.79 1.84
CA THR A 508 -17.88 31.87 1.00
C THR A 508 -17.16 31.47 -0.29
N SER A 509 -16.33 32.35 -0.86
CA SER A 509 -15.51 32.06 -2.04
C SER A 509 -14.48 30.94 -1.82
N ASN A 510 -14.11 30.65 -0.57
CA ASN A 510 -13.08 29.69 -0.20
C ASN A 510 -13.64 28.36 0.32
N GLN A 511 -14.97 28.21 0.37
CA GLN A 511 -15.60 27.01 0.90
C GLN A 511 -15.38 25.83 -0.05
N PHE A 512 -14.86 24.72 0.47
CA PHE A 512 -14.69 23.49 -0.31
C PHE A 512 -16.00 22.69 -0.32
N VAL A 513 -16.97 23.15 -1.10
CA VAL A 513 -18.34 22.60 -1.17
C VAL A 513 -18.83 22.52 -2.60
N THR A 514 -19.82 21.68 -2.86
CA THR A 514 -20.34 21.47 -4.22
C THR A 514 -20.98 22.72 -4.85
N ALA A 515 -21.53 23.59 -4.00
CA ALA A 515 -22.15 24.85 -4.40
C ALA A 515 -21.14 25.95 -4.79
N ASN A 516 -19.85 25.79 -4.44
CA ASN A 516 -18.83 26.77 -4.79
C ASN A 516 -18.37 26.55 -6.23
N ALA A 517 -18.65 27.53 -7.11
CA ALA A 517 -18.31 27.45 -8.52
C ALA A 517 -16.79 27.37 -8.80
N SER A 518 -15.94 27.71 -7.84
CA SER A 518 -14.48 27.54 -7.94
C SER A 518 -14.03 26.09 -7.73
N VAL A 519 -14.84 25.24 -7.11
CA VAL A 519 -14.59 23.79 -7.00
C VAL A 519 -15.07 23.14 -8.31
N THR A 520 -14.22 23.16 -9.34
CA THR A 520 -14.53 22.55 -10.65
C THR A 520 -13.94 21.15 -10.78
N PRO A 521 -14.44 20.28 -11.68
CA PRO A 521 -13.80 19.00 -11.96
C PRO A 521 -12.30 19.14 -12.30
N THR A 522 -11.94 20.12 -13.13
CA THR A 522 -10.54 20.36 -13.51
C THR A 522 -9.68 20.85 -12.36
N ALA A 523 -10.22 21.63 -11.43
CA ALA A 523 -9.50 22.03 -10.22
C ALA A 523 -9.15 20.82 -9.35
N LEU A 524 -9.98 19.77 -9.39
CA LEU A 524 -9.76 18.51 -8.68
C LEU A 524 -8.96 17.46 -9.49
N GLY A 525 -8.40 17.86 -10.64
CA GLY A 525 -7.65 16.94 -11.51
C GLY A 525 -8.53 15.93 -12.27
N LEU A 526 -9.84 16.12 -12.28
CA LEU A 526 -10.81 15.27 -12.97
C LEU A 526 -11.07 15.75 -14.40
N GLY A 527 -11.70 14.90 -15.20
CA GLY A 527 -12.17 15.27 -16.54
C GLY A 527 -13.15 16.45 -16.48
N ALA A 528 -13.05 17.40 -17.42
CA ALA A 528 -13.78 18.67 -17.35
C ALA A 528 -15.31 18.54 -17.24
N THR A 529 -15.89 17.42 -17.69
CA THR A 529 -17.32 17.14 -17.63
C THR A 529 -17.73 16.24 -16.46
N ASP A 530 -16.78 15.76 -15.64
CA ASP A 530 -17.01 14.81 -14.56
C ASP A 530 -17.55 15.48 -13.29
N THR A 531 -18.79 15.96 -13.38
CA THR A 531 -19.48 16.60 -12.26
C THR A 531 -19.86 15.60 -11.17
N THR A 532 -20.17 14.35 -11.53
CA THR A 532 -20.46 13.28 -10.56
C THR A 532 -19.23 12.91 -9.74
N GLY A 533 -18.08 12.68 -10.39
CA GLY A 533 -16.81 12.41 -9.69
C GLY A 533 -16.40 13.57 -8.80
N ARG A 534 -16.60 14.81 -9.26
CA ARG A 534 -16.37 16.02 -8.47
C ARG A 534 -17.28 16.10 -7.23
N ASP A 535 -18.57 15.80 -7.37
CA ASP A 535 -19.52 15.72 -6.26
C ASP A 535 -19.11 14.64 -5.25
N ASN A 536 -18.79 13.43 -5.72
CA ASN A 536 -18.40 12.31 -4.87
C ASN A 536 -17.08 12.56 -4.15
N LEU A 537 -16.09 13.17 -4.81
CA LEU A 537 -14.82 13.52 -4.17
C LEU A 537 -15.03 14.57 -3.07
N VAL A 538 -15.84 15.60 -3.31
CA VAL A 538 -16.17 16.58 -2.25
C VAL A 538 -16.86 15.88 -1.07
N LYS A 539 -17.82 14.99 -1.33
CA LYS A 539 -18.48 14.18 -0.28
C LYS A 539 -17.50 13.32 0.51
N PHE A 540 -16.60 12.64 -0.19
CA PHE A 540 -15.57 11.80 0.40
C PHE A 540 -14.64 12.58 1.33
N ILE A 541 -14.16 13.75 0.89
CA ILE A 541 -13.30 14.63 1.68
C ILE A 541 -14.01 15.13 2.93
N HIS A 542 -15.33 15.36 2.87
CA HIS A 542 -16.13 15.70 4.04
C HIS A 542 -16.50 14.51 4.95
N GLY A 543 -16.05 13.29 4.62
CA GLY A 543 -16.21 12.10 5.46
C GLY A 543 -17.40 11.20 5.13
N GLN A 544 -18.11 11.45 4.03
CA GLN A 544 -19.13 10.51 3.54
C GLN A 544 -18.46 9.35 2.80
N ASP A 545 -19.03 8.16 2.90
CA ASP A 545 -18.59 7.01 2.10
C ASP A 545 -19.12 7.10 0.67
N ALA A 546 -18.74 8.15 -0.06
CA ALA A 546 -19.29 8.43 -1.39
C ALA A 546 -18.89 7.40 -2.47
N TYR A 547 -17.97 6.49 -2.14
CA TYR A 547 -17.46 5.45 -3.01
C TYR A 547 -17.80 4.03 -2.55
N ASP A 548 -18.60 3.88 -1.47
CA ASP A 548 -19.06 2.59 -0.94
C ASP A 548 -17.87 1.66 -0.65
N GLN A 549 -16.88 2.19 0.07
CA GLN A 549 -15.62 1.50 0.39
C GLN A 549 -15.72 0.62 1.64
N ASP A 550 -16.80 0.74 2.42
CA ASP A 550 -17.06 -0.10 3.59
C ASP A 550 -18.02 -1.27 3.31
N ASP A 551 -18.13 -2.21 4.25
CA ASP A 551 -18.99 -3.40 4.12
C ASP A 551 -20.50 -3.07 4.28
N THR A 552 -20.87 -1.79 4.46
CA THR A 552 -22.25 -1.36 4.68
C THR A 552 -22.79 -0.66 3.43
N PRO A 553 -23.68 -1.31 2.64
CA PRO A 553 -24.16 -0.75 1.39
C PRO A 553 -24.75 0.66 1.57
N GLY A 554 -24.11 1.68 0.97
CA GLY A 554 -24.56 3.05 1.08
C GLY A 554 -23.53 4.06 0.57
N THR A 555 -24.01 5.15 -0.03
CA THR A 555 -23.15 6.29 -0.43
C THR A 555 -23.40 7.55 0.40
N THR A 556 -24.09 7.39 1.53
CA THR A 556 -24.57 8.49 2.38
C THR A 556 -24.22 8.32 3.87
N ASN A 557 -23.67 7.15 4.23
CA ASN A 557 -23.08 6.82 5.53
C ASN A 557 -21.77 7.59 5.76
N THR A 558 -21.40 7.69 7.03
CA THR A 558 -20.08 8.15 7.45
C THR A 558 -19.09 7.07 7.16
N ARG A 559 -17.93 7.43 6.62
CA ARG A 559 -16.80 6.52 6.51
C ARG A 559 -16.45 5.96 7.90
N PRO A 560 -16.01 4.69 8.00
CA PRO A 560 -15.58 4.10 9.26
C PRO A 560 -14.50 4.92 9.97
N TRP A 561 -13.64 5.55 9.17
CA TRP A 561 -12.62 6.48 9.64
C TRP A 561 -12.41 7.63 8.65
N ILE A 562 -12.28 8.86 9.16
CA ILE A 562 -12.22 10.08 8.33
C ILE A 562 -10.81 10.65 8.24
N LEU A 563 -10.11 10.77 9.37
CA LEU A 563 -8.80 11.43 9.44
C LEU A 563 -7.72 10.58 8.75
N GLY A 564 -6.98 11.19 7.83
CA GLY A 564 -5.83 10.55 7.18
C GLY A 564 -4.65 10.36 8.11
N ASP A 565 -3.66 9.56 7.68
CA ASP A 565 -2.46 9.30 8.45
C ASP A 565 -1.67 10.57 8.79
N VAL A 566 -1.21 10.64 10.04
CA VAL A 566 -0.27 11.65 10.54
C VAL A 566 1.10 10.98 10.63
N LEU A 567 1.79 10.91 9.50
CA LEU A 567 3.02 10.12 9.36
C LEU A 567 4.25 10.86 9.87
N HIS A 568 4.43 12.13 9.51
CA HIS A 568 5.55 12.98 9.94
C HIS A 568 5.12 14.35 10.48
N SER A 569 3.83 14.69 10.41
CA SER A 569 3.32 15.99 10.85
C SER A 569 3.11 16.04 12.37
N GLY A 570 4.17 16.34 13.11
CA GLY A 570 4.09 16.66 14.54
C GLY A 570 3.15 17.84 14.80
N PRO A 571 2.05 17.66 15.58
CA PRO A 571 1.06 18.72 15.77
C PRO A 571 1.64 19.96 16.45
N ALA A 572 1.34 21.17 16.01
CA ALA A 572 1.68 22.40 16.73
C ALA A 572 0.57 22.80 17.71
N VAL A 573 0.91 23.09 18.96
CA VAL A 573 -0.06 23.58 19.95
C VAL A 573 0.17 25.06 20.21
N VAL A 574 -0.84 25.87 19.94
CA VAL A 574 -0.82 27.32 20.21
C VAL A 574 -1.77 27.64 21.34
N ALA A 575 -1.26 28.26 22.39
CA ALA A 575 -2.07 28.84 23.46
C ALA A 575 -2.42 30.29 23.12
N TYR A 576 -3.71 30.60 23.08
CA TYR A 576 -4.25 31.94 22.84
C TYR A 576 -4.57 32.67 24.15
N SER A 577 -4.80 31.92 25.22
CA SER A 577 -4.97 32.40 26.59
C SER A 577 -4.74 31.23 27.56
N ALA A 578 -4.82 31.50 28.87
CA ALA A 578 -4.74 30.46 29.90
C ALA A 578 -5.80 29.35 29.77
N THR A 579 -6.90 29.58 29.05
CA THR A 579 -8.02 28.63 28.92
C THR A 579 -8.32 28.22 27.49
N ARG A 580 -7.58 28.73 26.49
CA ARG A 580 -7.84 28.46 25.08
C ARG A 580 -6.56 28.10 24.36
N SER A 581 -6.53 26.88 23.84
CA SER A 581 -5.45 26.38 22.98
C SER A 581 -6.03 25.67 21.76
N VAL A 582 -5.29 25.71 20.66
CA VAL A 582 -5.62 25.00 19.41
C VAL A 582 -4.45 24.12 19.01
N VAL A 583 -4.76 22.92 18.55
CA VAL A 583 -3.81 21.94 18.02
C VAL A 583 -3.91 21.94 16.50
N TYR A 584 -2.81 22.17 15.81
CA TYR A 584 -2.73 22.20 14.35
C TYR A 584 -1.89 21.03 13.85
N GLY A 585 -2.35 20.29 12.86
CA GLY A 585 -1.60 19.15 12.32
C GLY A 585 -1.94 18.91 10.86
N GLY A 586 -0.93 18.57 10.06
CA GLY A 586 -1.11 18.06 8.71
C GLY A 586 -1.51 16.59 8.73
N ALA A 587 -2.28 16.17 7.74
CA ALA A 587 -2.55 14.77 7.48
C ALA A 587 -2.53 14.47 5.98
N ASN A 588 -2.24 13.21 5.65
CA ASN A 588 -2.23 12.70 4.28
C ASN A 588 -3.64 12.43 3.72
N ASP A 589 -4.68 13.03 4.31
CA ASP A 589 -6.00 13.21 3.69
C ASP A 589 -6.10 14.51 2.88
N GLY A 590 -5.00 15.27 2.75
CA GLY A 590 -4.92 16.46 1.93
C GLY A 590 -4.91 17.78 2.69
N MET A 591 -4.95 17.76 4.03
CA MET A 591 -5.34 18.94 4.81
C MET A 591 -4.39 19.29 5.96
N LEU A 592 -4.32 20.59 6.26
CA LEU A 592 -3.98 21.08 7.59
C LEU A 592 -5.27 21.18 8.41
N HIS A 593 -5.31 20.53 9.57
CA HIS A 593 -6.44 20.55 10.49
C HIS A 593 -6.17 21.46 11.69
N ALA A 594 -7.22 22.08 12.21
CA ALA A 594 -7.22 22.79 13.48
C ALA A 594 -8.21 22.15 14.45
N PHE A 595 -7.74 21.65 15.58
CA PHE A 595 -8.55 21.00 16.62
C PHE A 595 -8.58 21.85 17.89
N ASP A 596 -9.76 22.01 18.48
CA ASP A 596 -9.88 22.60 19.80
C ASP A 596 -9.23 21.69 20.85
N ASP A 597 -8.29 22.23 21.62
CA ASP A 597 -7.53 21.44 22.58
C ASP A 597 -8.37 20.85 23.73
N ALA A 598 -9.45 21.54 24.10
CA ALA A 598 -10.31 21.13 25.20
C ALA A 598 -11.22 19.96 24.81
N THR A 599 -11.72 19.95 23.57
CA THR A 599 -12.76 19.01 23.11
C THR A 599 -12.28 18.01 22.06
N GLY A 600 -11.15 18.24 21.41
CA GLY A 600 -10.68 17.46 20.26
C GLY A 600 -11.47 17.73 18.98
N ARG A 601 -12.43 18.67 19.02
CA ARG A 601 -13.30 18.97 17.88
C ARG A 601 -12.55 19.73 16.80
N GLU A 602 -12.68 19.30 15.55
CA GLU A 602 -12.17 20.04 14.39
C GLU A 602 -12.90 21.41 14.26
N LEU A 603 -12.13 22.49 14.31
CA LEU A 603 -12.62 23.87 14.15
C LEU A 603 -12.74 24.24 12.68
N TRP A 604 -11.76 23.81 11.89
CA TRP A 604 -11.68 23.95 10.43
C TRP A 604 -10.53 23.09 9.90
N ALA A 605 -10.57 22.82 8.60
CA ALA A 605 -9.47 22.23 7.84
C ALA A 605 -9.19 23.08 6.59
N TYR A 606 -7.92 23.13 6.19
CA TYR A 606 -7.44 23.86 5.02
C TYR A 606 -6.78 22.90 4.03
N ILE A 607 -7.28 22.89 2.79
CA ILE A 607 -6.67 22.18 1.67
C ILE A 607 -5.76 23.16 0.92
N PRO A 608 -4.45 22.93 0.86
CA PRO A 608 -3.57 23.71 0.00
C PRO A 608 -3.97 23.65 -1.47
N ASN A 609 -3.91 24.78 -2.17
CA ASN A 609 -4.46 24.89 -3.53
C ASN A 609 -3.81 23.92 -4.53
N ASP A 610 -2.51 23.70 -4.39
CA ASP A 610 -1.72 22.78 -5.21
C ASP A 610 -2.05 21.30 -4.97
N GLN A 611 -2.65 20.96 -3.83
CA GLN A 611 -3.12 19.61 -3.53
C GLN A 611 -4.51 19.30 -4.13
N LEU A 612 -5.27 20.31 -4.58
CA LEU A 612 -6.62 20.09 -5.11
C LEU A 612 -6.62 19.10 -6.28
N ALA A 613 -5.65 19.21 -7.18
CA ALA A 613 -5.55 18.38 -8.38
C ALA A 613 -5.13 16.92 -8.11
N THR A 614 -4.74 16.61 -6.86
CA THR A 614 -4.28 15.27 -6.45
C THR A 614 -5.23 14.60 -5.46
N LEU A 615 -6.23 15.30 -4.91
CA LEU A 615 -7.19 14.73 -3.94
C LEU A 615 -7.89 13.46 -4.44
N TRP A 616 -8.13 13.34 -5.75
CA TRP A 616 -8.77 12.16 -6.34
C TRP A 616 -7.97 10.86 -6.08
N LYS A 617 -6.65 10.96 -5.82
CA LYS A 617 -5.79 9.82 -5.50
C LYS A 617 -6.15 9.13 -4.18
N LEU A 618 -6.84 9.83 -3.27
CA LEU A 618 -7.28 9.27 -1.98
C LEU A 618 -8.29 8.13 -2.14
N ASN A 619 -8.93 8.03 -3.31
CA ASN A 619 -9.81 6.92 -3.69
C ASN A 619 -9.08 5.83 -4.53
N GLY A 620 -7.75 5.80 -4.50
CA GLY A 620 -6.94 4.82 -5.22
C GLY A 620 -6.54 3.61 -4.36
N THR A 621 -5.61 2.81 -4.89
CA THR A 621 -4.98 1.66 -4.21
C THR A 621 -3.53 1.90 -3.82
N VAL A 622 -2.99 3.09 -4.13
CA VAL A 622 -1.60 3.46 -3.84
C VAL A 622 -1.61 4.67 -2.92
N HIS A 623 -0.96 4.54 -1.77
CA HIS A 623 -0.84 5.64 -0.80
C HIS A 623 -0.17 6.85 -1.46
N SER A 624 -0.67 8.03 -1.12
CA SER A 624 -0.16 9.30 -1.62
C SER A 624 0.07 10.24 -0.45
N TYR A 625 1.18 10.95 -0.51
CA TYR A 625 1.53 11.98 0.46
C TYR A 625 0.88 13.31 0.09
N PHE A 626 0.46 14.06 1.11
CA PHE A 626 -0.14 15.40 0.95
C PHE A 626 0.48 16.38 1.95
N VAL A 627 -0.23 16.71 3.04
CA VAL A 627 0.23 17.69 4.03
C VAL A 627 0.91 16.96 5.18
N ASP A 628 2.18 16.62 5.00
CA ASP A 628 2.92 15.79 5.95
C ASP A 628 4.03 16.55 6.71
N GLY A 629 4.26 17.83 6.39
CA GLY A 629 5.20 18.67 7.12
C GLY A 629 4.69 19.04 8.51
N SER A 630 5.57 19.03 9.51
CA SER A 630 5.24 19.51 10.86
C SER A 630 4.98 21.02 10.86
N PRO A 631 3.78 21.51 11.19
CA PRO A 631 3.52 22.94 11.26
C PRO A 631 4.35 23.61 12.36
N LYS A 632 4.78 24.85 12.12
CA LYS A 632 5.48 25.70 13.09
C LYS A 632 4.75 27.01 13.25
N ALA A 633 4.53 27.41 14.50
CA ALA A 633 3.90 28.68 14.83
C ALA A 633 4.96 29.76 15.08
N TYR A 634 4.86 30.87 14.34
CA TYR A 634 5.44 32.14 14.75
C TYR A 634 4.44 32.86 15.65
N ILE A 635 4.85 33.20 16.88
CA ILE A 635 4.02 33.90 17.85
C ILE A 635 4.68 35.22 18.20
N LEU A 636 3.95 36.31 17.99
CA LEU A 636 4.26 37.65 18.47
C LEU A 636 3.20 38.04 19.48
N ASP A 637 3.57 38.04 20.75
CA ASP A 637 2.83 38.68 21.83
C ASP A 637 3.52 40.03 22.11
N ASN A 638 2.93 41.11 21.61
CA ASN A 638 3.52 42.44 21.60
C ASN A 638 3.50 43.09 22.99
N ASN A 639 2.53 42.73 23.85
CA ASN A 639 2.41 43.26 25.21
C ASN A 639 2.97 42.30 26.29
N GLY A 640 3.24 41.04 25.94
CA GLY A 640 3.85 40.03 26.78
C GLY A 640 2.93 39.49 27.89
N ASN A 641 1.61 39.61 27.74
CA ASN A 641 0.65 39.21 28.76
C ASN A 641 0.20 37.74 28.67
N GLY A 642 0.65 37.00 27.65
CA GLY A 642 0.28 35.60 27.41
C GLY A 642 -1.14 35.41 26.86
N VAL A 643 -1.76 36.47 26.33
CA VAL A 643 -3.07 36.48 25.68
C VAL A 643 -2.90 37.09 24.30
N ILE A 644 -3.28 36.34 23.26
CA ILE A 644 -3.15 36.78 21.88
C ILE A 644 -4.36 37.63 21.49
N GLU A 645 -4.14 38.92 21.28
CA GLU A 645 -5.18 39.87 20.89
C GLU A 645 -4.71 40.72 19.69
N SER A 646 -5.39 40.57 18.56
CA SER A 646 -5.06 41.32 17.33
C SER A 646 -5.11 42.84 17.53
N SER A 647 -5.93 43.34 18.46
CA SER A 647 -5.98 44.77 18.85
C SER A 647 -4.71 45.31 19.49
N ASN A 648 -3.88 44.44 20.08
CA ASN A 648 -2.61 44.80 20.71
C ASN A 648 -1.42 44.69 19.74
N GLY A 649 -1.69 44.30 18.48
CA GLY A 649 -0.66 44.02 17.48
C GLY A 649 -0.08 42.62 17.55
N ASP A 650 -0.69 41.72 18.34
CA ASP A 650 -0.25 40.33 18.45
C ASP A 650 -0.51 39.59 17.13
N LYS A 651 0.33 38.58 16.87
CA LYS A 651 0.27 37.76 15.65
C LYS A 651 0.56 36.30 15.94
N VAL A 652 -0.17 35.43 15.26
CA VAL A 652 0.16 34.00 15.20
C VAL A 652 0.07 33.54 13.76
N TYR A 653 1.20 33.12 13.18
CA TYR A 653 1.24 32.56 11.83
C TYR A 653 1.71 31.11 11.89
N LEU A 654 0.98 30.22 11.23
CA LEU A 654 1.38 28.84 11.04
C LEU A 654 2.04 28.69 9.69
N ILE A 655 3.24 28.11 9.69
CA ILE A 655 4.01 27.83 8.48
C ILE A 655 4.28 26.32 8.44
N PHE A 656 3.97 25.68 7.33
CA PHE A 656 4.09 24.23 7.16
C PHE A 656 4.44 23.87 5.73
N GLY A 657 5.08 22.71 5.56
CA GLY A 657 5.38 22.10 4.27
C GLY A 657 4.55 20.85 4.03
N GLU A 658 4.85 20.20 2.93
CA GLU A 658 4.15 19.03 2.39
C GLU A 658 5.05 17.79 2.36
N ARG A 659 6.37 17.96 2.59
CA ARG A 659 7.37 16.89 2.48
C ARG A 659 7.24 16.17 1.13
N ARG A 660 7.01 14.86 1.12
CA ARG A 660 6.84 14.06 -0.10
C ARG A 660 5.59 14.42 -0.89
N GLY A 661 4.63 15.10 -0.27
CA GLY A 661 3.41 15.58 -0.92
C GLY A 661 3.58 16.80 -1.83
N GLY A 662 4.70 17.52 -1.74
CA GLY A 662 4.95 18.63 -2.65
C GLY A 662 6.12 19.55 -2.31
N THR A 663 6.29 20.56 -3.15
CA THR A 663 7.41 21.52 -3.08
C THR A 663 7.00 22.87 -2.49
N THR A 664 5.86 22.93 -1.81
CA THR A 664 5.27 24.19 -1.37
C THR A 664 5.36 24.33 0.15
N TYR A 665 5.74 25.52 0.62
CA TYR A 665 5.47 25.95 1.99
C TYR A 665 4.29 26.90 2.00
N HIS A 666 3.40 26.72 2.98
CA HIS A 666 2.18 27.50 3.14
C HIS A 666 2.20 28.27 4.45
N ALA A 667 1.62 29.46 4.46
CA ALA A 667 1.45 30.27 5.65
C ALA A 667 -0.01 30.71 5.86
N ILE A 668 -0.52 30.43 7.05
CA ILE A 668 -1.88 30.82 7.48
C ILE A 668 -1.76 31.72 8.71
N ASP A 669 -2.37 32.90 8.64
CA ASP A 669 -2.59 33.75 9.80
C ASP A 669 -3.73 33.16 10.64
N VAL A 670 -3.38 32.71 11.84
CA VAL A 670 -4.29 32.17 12.84
C VAL A 670 -4.27 33.03 14.11
N THR A 671 -3.95 34.32 14.00
CA THR A 671 -3.99 35.25 15.14
C THR A 671 -5.34 35.20 15.84
N ASP A 672 -6.42 35.12 15.05
CA ASP A 672 -7.72 34.66 15.51
C ASP A 672 -7.91 33.19 15.06
N PRO A 673 -7.93 32.21 15.99
CA PRO A 673 -8.08 30.81 15.62
C PRO A 673 -9.46 30.48 15.02
N ASP A 674 -10.44 31.34 15.25
CA ASP A 674 -11.82 31.20 14.75
C ASP A 674 -12.06 32.01 13.47
N ASP A 675 -11.12 32.83 13.00
CA ASP A 675 -11.17 33.50 11.68
C ASP A 675 -9.82 33.46 10.95
N PRO A 676 -9.36 32.27 10.53
CA PRO A 676 -8.05 32.11 9.92
C PRO A 676 -7.99 32.77 8.53
N ARG A 677 -6.81 33.23 8.14
CA ARG A 677 -6.56 33.91 6.86
C ARG A 677 -5.37 33.32 6.13
N PHE A 678 -5.52 33.05 4.84
CA PHE A 678 -4.39 32.75 3.97
C PHE A 678 -3.43 33.94 3.94
N LEU A 679 -2.14 33.67 4.15
CA LEU A 679 -1.10 34.71 4.16
C LEU A 679 -0.30 34.67 2.86
N TRP A 680 0.36 33.54 2.57
CA TRP A 680 1.13 33.31 1.35
C TRP A 680 1.44 31.82 1.16
N ASP A 681 1.79 31.44 -0.06
CA ASP A 681 2.48 30.19 -0.40
C ASP A 681 3.80 30.52 -1.09
N ILE A 682 4.81 29.67 -0.94
CA ILE A 682 6.05 29.71 -1.74
C ILE A 682 6.35 28.34 -2.32
N LYS A 683 6.75 28.29 -3.58
CA LYS A 683 6.98 27.03 -4.29
C LYS A 683 8.13 27.09 -5.27
N ARG A 684 8.55 25.91 -5.71
CA ARG A 684 9.54 25.79 -6.78
C ARG A 684 9.06 26.51 -8.05
N GLY A 685 9.92 27.37 -8.59
CA GLY A 685 9.62 28.18 -9.77
C GLY A 685 9.23 29.62 -9.45
N ASP A 686 8.90 29.93 -8.19
CA ASP A 686 8.80 31.31 -7.75
C ASP A 686 10.16 32.02 -7.86
N SER A 687 10.11 33.34 -8.01
CA SER A 687 11.30 34.15 -8.28
C SER A 687 12.36 33.94 -7.19
N GLY A 688 13.49 33.33 -7.58
CA GLY A 688 14.60 33.10 -6.66
C GLY A 688 14.51 31.81 -5.81
N LEU A 689 13.50 30.97 -6.04
CA LEU A 689 13.25 29.68 -5.37
C LEU A 689 13.34 28.50 -6.36
N GLY A 690 14.08 28.64 -7.46
CA GLY A 690 14.20 27.58 -8.49
C GLY A 690 14.87 26.29 -8.01
N GLU A 691 15.67 26.35 -6.93
CA GLU A 691 16.32 25.19 -6.30
C GLU A 691 15.49 24.59 -5.15
N LEU A 692 14.29 25.13 -4.85
CA LEU A 692 13.42 24.53 -3.85
C LEU A 692 12.93 23.16 -4.36
N GLY A 693 13.13 22.11 -3.57
CA GLY A 693 12.62 20.76 -3.80
C GLY A 693 11.45 20.46 -2.88
N GLN A 694 11.22 19.18 -2.58
CA GLN A 694 10.20 18.77 -1.62
C GLN A 694 10.49 19.33 -0.22
N THR A 695 9.46 19.75 0.50
CA THR A 695 9.58 20.58 1.71
C THR A 695 9.76 19.76 2.99
N TRP A 696 10.90 19.07 3.08
CA TRP A 696 11.22 18.14 4.18
C TRP A 696 11.61 18.84 5.49
N ALA A 697 12.30 19.98 5.39
CA ALA A 697 12.80 20.73 6.55
C ALA A 697 11.68 21.45 7.29
N ALA A 698 11.67 21.36 8.62
CA ALA A 698 10.81 22.16 9.46
C ALA A 698 11.26 23.65 9.44
N PRO A 699 10.34 24.61 9.27
CA PRO A 699 10.68 26.05 9.28
C PRO A 699 11.33 26.49 10.60
N ALA A 700 12.59 26.92 10.54
CA ALA A 700 13.36 27.36 11.71
C ALA A 700 13.27 28.89 11.89
N MET A 701 12.33 29.35 12.73
CA MET A 701 12.02 30.78 12.93
C MET A 701 13.11 31.52 13.74
N LYS A 702 13.58 32.67 13.25
CA LYS A 702 14.48 33.56 14.00
C LYS A 702 14.53 34.99 13.45
N LYS A 703 15.15 35.89 14.21
CA LYS A 703 15.44 37.27 13.76
C LYS A 703 16.80 37.32 13.09
N ILE A 704 16.90 38.14 12.05
CA ILE A 704 18.17 38.49 11.41
C ILE A 704 18.31 40.00 11.27
N LYS A 705 19.56 40.47 11.19
CA LYS A 705 19.89 41.85 10.89
C LYS A 705 20.40 41.96 9.46
N ILE A 706 19.68 42.69 8.64
CA ILE A 706 20.07 43.05 7.28
C ILE A 706 20.34 44.56 7.19
N SER A 707 20.88 45.03 6.06
CA SER A 707 21.21 46.45 5.87
C SER A 707 20.01 47.39 6.04
N SER A 708 18.80 46.92 5.70
CA SER A 708 17.55 47.68 5.85
C SER A 708 16.89 47.57 7.22
N GLY A 709 17.47 46.82 8.16
CA GLY A 709 16.97 46.68 9.53
C GLY A 709 16.86 45.23 10.00
N VAL A 710 15.97 45.01 10.97
CA VAL A 710 15.70 43.68 11.53
C VAL A 710 14.53 43.03 10.78
N LYS A 711 14.64 41.74 10.49
CA LYS A 711 13.58 40.93 9.87
C LYS A 711 13.31 39.66 10.68
N ASN A 712 12.04 39.27 10.77
CA ASN A 712 11.65 37.93 11.22
C ASN A 712 11.68 37.02 9.99
N VAL A 713 12.46 35.94 10.08
CA VAL A 713 12.60 34.99 8.99
C VAL A 713 12.45 33.57 9.52
N PHE A 714 12.22 32.63 8.61
CA PHE A 714 12.51 31.23 8.85
C PHE A 714 13.59 30.74 7.90
N PHE A 715 14.39 29.81 8.39
CA PHE A 715 15.40 29.12 7.61
C PHE A 715 14.95 27.71 7.26
N VAL A 716 15.21 27.30 6.02
CA VAL A 716 14.99 25.94 5.52
C VAL A 716 16.13 25.54 4.59
N GLY A 717 16.43 24.23 4.58
CA GLY A 717 17.20 23.62 3.52
C GLY A 717 16.42 23.66 2.20
N GLY A 718 17.13 23.41 1.11
CA GLY A 718 16.57 23.49 -0.23
C GLY A 718 15.54 22.40 -0.51
N GLY A 719 15.47 21.35 0.31
CA GLY A 719 14.51 20.26 0.16
C GLY A 719 15.11 19.02 -0.50
N TYR A 720 14.27 18.01 -0.71
CA TYR A 720 14.62 16.70 -1.30
C TYR A 720 14.38 16.68 -2.81
N ASP A 721 15.18 15.91 -3.54
CA ASP A 721 15.03 15.68 -4.99
C ASP A 721 14.58 14.25 -5.30
N PRO A 722 13.26 13.95 -5.28
CA PRO A 722 12.78 12.57 -5.41
C PRO A 722 13.19 11.91 -6.74
N VAL A 723 13.29 12.65 -7.84
CA VAL A 723 13.63 12.04 -9.14
C VAL A 723 15.05 11.51 -9.14
N ASN A 724 15.97 12.21 -8.47
CA ASN A 724 17.39 11.90 -8.50
C ASN A 724 17.84 11.07 -7.28
N GLU A 725 17.28 11.33 -6.10
CA GLU A 725 17.62 10.67 -4.84
C GLU A 725 16.90 9.32 -4.65
N ASP A 726 15.68 9.13 -5.17
CA ASP A 726 14.99 7.84 -5.13
C ASP A 726 15.51 6.85 -6.20
N ALA A 727 16.27 7.34 -7.20
CA ALA A 727 16.84 6.51 -8.25
C ALA A 727 17.86 5.50 -7.68
N GLN A 728 17.98 4.34 -8.32
CA GLN A 728 18.93 3.30 -7.91
C GLN A 728 19.88 2.93 -9.08
N PRO A 729 21.18 3.29 -9.01
CA PRO A 729 21.80 4.13 -7.99
C PRO A 729 21.31 5.59 -8.06
N ALA A 730 21.43 6.31 -6.93
CA ALA A 730 21.09 7.74 -6.89
C ALA A 730 21.89 8.50 -7.94
N THR A 731 21.25 9.50 -8.53
CA THR A 731 21.83 10.33 -9.59
C THR A 731 22.09 11.75 -9.08
N THR A 732 22.65 12.62 -9.92
CA THR A 732 22.98 13.99 -9.49
C THR A 732 21.72 14.83 -9.31
N ASP A 733 21.57 15.41 -8.12
CA ASP A 733 20.42 16.24 -7.78
C ASP A 733 20.34 17.49 -8.65
N THR A 734 19.12 17.82 -9.05
CA THR A 734 18.74 18.95 -9.91
C THR A 734 17.91 20.00 -9.19
N GLN A 735 17.52 19.72 -7.94
CA GLN A 735 16.83 20.61 -6.99
C GLN A 735 17.32 20.28 -5.57
N GLY A 736 16.85 21.02 -4.57
CA GLY A 736 17.22 20.78 -3.17
C GLY A 736 18.55 21.42 -2.74
N ARG A 737 19.38 21.90 -3.68
CA ARG A 737 20.77 22.33 -3.46
C ARG A 737 20.87 23.79 -2.99
N SER A 738 20.14 24.11 -1.94
CA SER A 738 20.02 25.49 -1.46
C SER A 738 19.79 25.60 0.03
N ILE A 739 19.95 26.81 0.55
CA ILE A 739 19.55 27.24 1.89
C ILE A 739 18.81 28.56 1.70
N TYR A 740 17.64 28.69 2.30
CA TYR A 740 16.80 29.88 2.19
C TYR A 740 16.58 30.56 3.53
N ALA A 741 16.51 31.89 3.52
CA ALA A 741 15.94 32.69 4.59
C ALA A 741 14.73 33.46 4.02
N ILE A 742 13.54 33.13 4.51
CA ILE A 742 12.26 33.65 4.01
C ILE A 742 11.60 34.50 5.08
N GLU A 743 11.08 35.67 4.72
CA GLU A 743 10.35 36.56 5.63
C GLU A 743 9.02 35.94 6.05
N VAL A 744 8.78 35.88 7.35
CA VAL A 744 7.61 35.22 7.95
C VAL A 744 6.31 35.90 7.57
N GLU A 745 6.32 37.23 7.53
CA GLU A 745 5.12 38.04 7.27
C GLU A 745 4.68 38.01 5.79
N THR A 746 5.60 37.77 4.85
CA THR A 746 5.35 38.03 3.43
C THR A 746 5.69 36.87 2.48
N GLY A 747 6.42 35.85 2.94
CA GLY A 747 6.93 34.79 2.09
C GLY A 747 8.09 35.24 1.19
N ASN A 748 8.55 36.49 1.30
CA ASN A 748 9.63 36.99 0.47
C ASN A 748 10.96 36.35 0.85
N ARG A 749 11.68 35.86 -0.15
CA ARG A 749 13.06 35.40 0.03
C ARG A 749 13.99 36.58 0.33
N ILE A 750 14.44 36.68 1.59
CA ILE A 750 15.37 37.70 2.07
C ILE A 750 16.81 37.38 1.68
N TRP A 751 17.18 36.10 1.76
CA TRP A 751 18.51 35.63 1.43
C TRP A 751 18.49 34.17 0.97
N SER A 752 19.48 33.78 0.18
CA SER A 752 19.70 32.39 -0.21
C SER A 752 21.16 32.10 -0.49
N TYR A 753 21.58 30.85 -0.27
CA TYR A 753 22.84 30.30 -0.76
C TYR A 753 22.54 29.02 -1.52
N THR A 754 22.95 28.96 -2.79
CA THR A 754 22.50 27.95 -3.75
C THR A 754 23.67 27.44 -4.60
N VAL A 755 23.42 26.42 -5.43
CA VAL A 755 24.37 25.98 -6.47
C VAL A 755 24.87 27.11 -7.38
N SER A 756 24.09 28.18 -7.58
CA SER A 756 24.54 29.37 -8.35
C SER A 756 25.61 30.19 -7.62
N ASN A 757 25.65 30.11 -6.29
CA ASN A 757 26.67 30.74 -5.46
C ASN A 757 27.91 29.84 -5.32
N ASN A 758 27.70 28.52 -5.27
CA ASN A 758 28.77 27.53 -5.18
C ASN A 758 28.38 26.26 -5.96
N THR A 759 29.00 26.07 -7.11
CA THR A 759 28.72 24.92 -8.01
C THR A 759 29.12 23.57 -7.41
N SER A 760 29.85 23.54 -6.28
CA SER A 760 30.15 22.33 -5.54
C SER A 760 28.99 21.84 -4.65
N MET A 761 27.91 22.62 -4.51
CA MET A 761 26.67 22.17 -3.87
C MET A 761 25.90 21.25 -4.82
N THR A 762 26.33 19.98 -4.91
CA THR A 762 25.75 19.00 -5.84
C THR A 762 24.68 18.11 -5.22
N TYR A 763 24.46 18.21 -3.91
CA TYR A 763 23.51 17.39 -3.16
C TYR A 763 22.36 18.23 -2.60
N ALA A 764 21.17 17.65 -2.61
CA ALA A 764 19.98 18.16 -1.96
C ALA A 764 20.20 18.32 -0.45
N ILE A 765 19.48 19.27 0.15
CA ILE A 765 19.56 19.60 1.58
C ILE A 765 18.15 19.50 2.16
N PRO A 766 17.64 18.29 2.43
CA PRO A 766 16.32 18.08 3.02
C PRO A 766 16.30 18.30 4.54
N SER A 767 17.47 18.40 5.18
CA SER A 767 17.63 18.49 6.63
C SER A 767 17.14 19.81 7.24
N ASP A 768 16.74 19.75 8.50
CA ASP A 768 16.46 20.93 9.32
C ASP A 768 17.71 21.81 9.46
N VAL A 769 17.50 23.14 9.46
CA VAL A 769 18.60 24.11 9.61
C VAL A 769 18.87 24.37 11.09
N ALA A 770 20.06 24.03 11.56
CA ALA A 770 20.53 24.42 12.87
C ALA A 770 21.10 25.84 12.85
N MET A 771 20.71 26.67 13.83
CA MET A 771 21.09 28.08 13.91
C MET A 771 21.93 28.35 15.15
N LEU A 772 22.94 29.21 15.01
CA LEU A 772 23.79 29.65 16.11
C LEU A 772 23.85 31.18 16.18
N ASP A 773 23.47 31.70 17.34
CA ASP A 773 23.72 33.08 17.79
C ASP A 773 24.94 33.02 18.72
N THR A 774 26.09 33.48 18.22
CA THR A 774 27.39 33.35 18.87
C THR A 774 27.64 34.43 19.91
N ASP A 775 27.09 35.63 19.71
CA ASP A 775 27.27 36.77 20.62
C ASP A 775 26.07 37.00 21.56
N ARG A 776 25.01 36.18 21.43
CA ARG A 776 23.77 36.17 22.23
C ARG A 776 22.99 37.48 22.12
N ASN A 777 23.05 38.13 20.96
CA ASN A 777 22.34 39.38 20.72
C ASN A 777 20.88 39.18 20.23
N GLY A 778 20.44 37.93 20.05
CA GLY A 778 19.11 37.56 19.58
C GLY A 778 18.99 37.38 18.06
N TYR A 779 20.07 37.59 17.31
CA TYR A 779 20.14 37.44 15.85
C TYR A 779 21.01 36.24 15.46
N VAL A 780 20.69 35.59 14.34
CA VAL A 780 21.50 34.46 13.85
C VAL A 780 22.79 34.93 13.22
N ASP A 781 23.91 34.31 13.60
CA ASP A 781 25.23 34.54 13.00
C ASP A 781 25.64 33.43 12.04
N ARG A 782 25.25 32.17 12.33
CA ARG A 782 25.68 31.00 11.55
C ARG A 782 24.54 30.00 11.37
N LEU A 783 24.54 29.36 10.20
CA LEU A 783 23.67 28.25 9.85
C LEU A 783 24.50 26.99 9.66
N TYR A 784 23.98 25.86 10.10
CA TYR A 784 24.52 24.53 9.87
C TYR A 784 23.44 23.69 9.22
N VAL A 785 23.82 23.00 8.15
CA VAL A 785 22.94 22.09 7.39
C VAL A 785 23.71 20.81 7.12
N GLY A 786 22.98 19.69 7.05
CA GLY A 786 23.52 18.35 6.84
C GLY A 786 23.10 17.76 5.51
#